data_AF-A0A9P8NRQ5-F1
#
_entry.id   AF-A0A9P8NRQ5-F1
#
_cell.length_a   1.000
_cell.length_b   1.000
_cell.length_c   1.000
_cell.angle_alpha   90.00
_cell.angle_beta   90.00
_cell.angle_gamma   90.00
#
_symmetry.space_group_name_H-M   'P 1'
#
loop_
_entity.id
_entity.type
_entity.pdbx_description
1 polymer ?
#
loop_
_entity_poly.entity_id
_entity_poly.type
_entity_poly.pdbx_seq_one_letter_code
_entity_poly.pdbx_strand_id
1 'polypeptide(L)'
;MVLLSNRTRVDPYLMDKIQSRRDRLFKAHDNRPQLELTSIIKSRDANGRWSVRPGSPVKINGVSALRQVEETDNDVSSCIQIYTIRHLRSWTTLDISYETIEHLLAAHNVFDHFWRCILTFGIKFQENEYDFPPFRANIEQNTHSRVDELAYVIRRVEPNNSPTDKGVCPWSIRQTGVYHKMLYPNQHSQNSLRSTSVFILIAPSHAVEKSIPYRLSENVSQDDTFRQDFLIHECIVGDSLKGWMDYQAWLEAESKQIANRVLVLDILQRGNNGEPRSIYVSAEDRQRLKQLEDYITDMLVILQTMVESIIGIGKACRRHCQTSCNGTGSCLCNHKIERFEEYAAEAQTSLNRTKVLRDRVQSTEQLCLHLSDLLAYEEAAALTQLAYASRIESEEMVKLAAQSARDAAAVKVLTIIGLVYLPTTIVSNFFSTEFVHLNDKGNLQISRQVWILAVVSVPLTVLTIITWWLCDRYQIIEAVLGRKEECNLEDEGRRRQSEEGGLNPHYSRAPLGRRSSSGLQSDRSVSRRSSLLDVTSSPFSPLHELQESLSSASIESDSSGHVMYVPLSSLRELITVSKVEDILREEGLVQDRNAETEARRIVQTSLKLFAILVIRKRGADILRFLGEGISDTDLPFMMKPARTGSERMTLQTNGGCDIKVLSEWTDPEIKSLAKKQWRMLAPVFERGKHYDFPVAQILPFTNSRRIEIESGFSEVFQAFIHGAHHTFWDFPGCRDRQAVVAVKKLFSLDPSRFQIERDMHMTLRKTSGPHPHLINLLFTYKEGSKFHLVFPWADVNLRTYWSRIPLKQIDYHKVLWSLKQMTGLASALSLIHGFQLLDERQPGRYFGRHGDLKAENIVWFPSYPGCTDSDGILQITDLGLASLHSIGSVSNGDPAGMLGTKTYRPPDNHRNLRISRKWDLWSLGCLYLEFITWIVLGFDAIVEFAELRGAEGGETDEFSEDYFYTTDLRDVRPSVKAWVTRLSEDERCSDMLYDLLCLIMREMIRIEPKDRIDSQQLHYQLLNLLEQAESNGTYLVRASERSPI
;
A
#
# COMPACT_ATOMS: atom_id res chain seq x y z
N MET A 1 -51.50 -24.74 24.65
CA MET A 1 -50.55 -24.18 25.63
C MET A 1 -50.19 -25.30 26.59
N VAL A 2 -48.89 -25.50 26.88
CA VAL A 2 -48.28 -26.65 27.61
C VAL A 2 -47.86 -27.83 26.72
N LEU A 3 -46.71 -27.66 26.04
CA LEU A 3 -45.61 -28.64 25.79
C LEU A 3 -44.60 -28.05 24.75
N LEU A 4 -44.14 -26.81 24.97
CA LEU A 4 -43.09 -26.14 24.18
C LEU A 4 -41.98 -25.62 25.11
N SER A 5 -41.43 -26.47 25.98
CA SER A 5 -40.46 -26.04 26.99
C SER A 5 -39.28 -27.01 27.15
N ASN A 6 -38.64 -27.35 26.03
CA ASN A 6 -37.24 -27.77 26.01
C ASN A 6 -36.65 -27.51 24.62
N ARG A 7 -36.63 -26.24 24.20
CA ARG A 7 -35.76 -25.79 23.10
C ARG A 7 -34.39 -25.51 23.70
N THR A 8 -33.33 -26.10 23.14
CA THR A 8 -32.04 -25.42 23.13
C THR A 8 -32.28 -24.04 22.52
N ARG A 9 -32.07 -22.97 23.29
CA ARG A 9 -32.12 -21.62 22.73
C ARG A 9 -31.11 -21.56 21.60
N VAL A 10 -31.56 -21.23 20.38
CA VAL A 10 -30.66 -20.89 19.29
C VAL A 10 -29.63 -19.91 19.84
N ASP A 11 -28.36 -20.21 19.59
CA ASP A 11 -27.23 -19.38 20.04
C ASP A 11 -27.54 -17.90 19.76
N PRO A 12 -27.59 -17.02 20.79
CA PRO A 12 -27.93 -15.62 20.63
C PRO A 12 -27.07 -14.93 19.55
N TYR A 13 -25.80 -15.34 19.43
CA TYR A 13 -24.90 -14.82 18.41
C TYR A 13 -25.29 -15.27 16.99
N LEU A 14 -25.75 -16.52 16.85
CA LEU A 14 -26.23 -17.04 15.57
C LEU A 14 -27.52 -16.32 15.13
N MET A 15 -28.44 -16.05 16.07
CA MET A 15 -29.65 -15.28 15.78
C MET A 15 -29.35 -13.85 15.37
N ASP A 16 -28.41 -13.18 16.04
CA ASP A 16 -27.98 -11.83 15.66
C ASP A 16 -27.36 -11.81 14.24
N LYS A 17 -26.53 -12.82 13.91
CA LYS A 17 -25.95 -12.98 12.56
C LYS A 17 -27.02 -13.28 11.48
N ILE A 18 -28.10 -13.97 11.83
CA ILE A 18 -29.22 -14.23 10.91
C ILE A 18 -30.02 -12.94 10.68
N GLN A 19 -30.34 -12.22 11.76
CA GLN A 19 -31.13 -10.98 11.68
C GLN A 19 -30.39 -9.89 10.90
N SER A 20 -29.09 -9.70 11.16
CA SER A 20 -28.28 -8.70 10.45
C SER A 20 -28.14 -8.97 8.95
N ARG A 21 -28.31 -10.23 8.52
CA ARG A 21 -28.22 -10.62 7.10
C ARG A 21 -29.58 -10.91 6.44
N ARG A 22 -30.69 -10.76 7.17
CA ARG A 22 -32.03 -11.17 6.72
C ARG A 22 -32.37 -10.71 5.31
N ASP A 23 -32.25 -9.41 5.04
CA ASP A 23 -32.64 -8.80 3.76
C ASP A 23 -31.71 -9.19 2.59
N ARG A 24 -30.48 -9.61 2.92
CA ARG A 24 -29.50 -10.11 1.93
C ARG A 24 -29.63 -11.61 1.67
N LEU A 25 -30.33 -12.34 2.53
CA LEU A 25 -30.51 -13.78 2.43
C LEU A 25 -31.86 -14.17 1.83
N PHE A 26 -32.94 -13.47 2.19
CA PHE A 26 -34.31 -13.91 1.93
C PHE A 26 -35.09 -12.86 1.15
N LYS A 27 -35.62 -13.24 -0.02
CA LYS A 27 -36.54 -12.39 -0.80
C LYS A 27 -37.54 -13.26 -1.55
N ALA A 28 -38.82 -13.13 -1.19
CA ALA A 28 -39.88 -13.75 -1.95
C ALA A 28 -40.11 -12.99 -3.28
N HIS A 29 -40.36 -13.73 -4.36
CA HIS A 29 -40.65 -13.18 -5.68
C HIS A 29 -42.03 -13.62 -6.15
N ASP A 30 -42.88 -12.67 -6.58
CA ASP A 30 -44.28 -12.95 -6.94
C ASP A 30 -44.45 -13.94 -8.11
N ASN A 31 -43.44 -14.04 -8.98
CA ASN A 31 -43.47 -14.87 -10.18
C ASN A 31 -42.89 -16.29 -9.99
N ARG A 32 -42.47 -16.66 -8.78
CA ARG A 32 -41.81 -17.96 -8.51
C ARG A 32 -42.31 -18.59 -7.21
N PRO A 33 -42.38 -19.93 -7.14
CA PRO A 33 -42.76 -20.59 -5.90
C PRO A 33 -41.68 -20.40 -4.83
N GLN A 34 -42.07 -20.05 -3.60
CA GLN A 34 -41.11 -19.90 -2.51
C GLN A 34 -40.53 -21.23 -2.04
N LEU A 35 -41.37 -22.26 -2.05
CA LEU A 35 -41.05 -23.63 -1.68
C LEU A 35 -41.70 -24.59 -2.66
N GLU A 36 -41.03 -25.69 -2.93
CA GLU A 36 -41.61 -26.82 -3.67
C GLU A 36 -41.50 -28.09 -2.83
N LEU A 37 -42.64 -28.67 -2.47
CA LEU A 37 -42.71 -29.93 -1.73
C LEU A 37 -42.93 -31.09 -2.71
N THR A 38 -42.03 -32.06 -2.68
CA THR A 38 -42.22 -33.36 -3.34
C THR A 38 -42.35 -34.43 -2.27
N SER A 39 -43.56 -34.99 -2.13
CA SER A 39 -43.83 -36.10 -1.20
C SER A 39 -43.76 -37.44 -1.93
N ILE A 40 -43.09 -38.42 -1.33
CA ILE A 40 -42.99 -39.78 -1.85
C ILE A 40 -43.99 -40.64 -1.08
N ILE A 41 -44.99 -41.14 -1.79
CA ILE A 41 -46.14 -41.83 -1.20
C ILE A 41 -45.98 -43.34 -1.39
N LYS A 42 -46.28 -44.08 -0.32
CA LYS A 42 -46.27 -45.55 -0.34
C LYS A 42 -47.69 -46.09 -0.35
N SER A 43 -48.09 -46.70 -1.45
CA SER A 43 -49.40 -47.36 -1.62
C SER A 43 -49.27 -48.87 -1.68
N ARG A 44 -50.34 -49.60 -1.34
CA ARG A 44 -50.47 -51.02 -1.66
C ARG A 44 -51.28 -51.17 -2.94
N ASP A 45 -50.74 -51.88 -3.91
CA ASP A 45 -51.50 -52.27 -5.10
C ASP A 45 -52.54 -53.35 -4.72
N ALA A 46 -53.54 -53.58 -5.59
CA ALA A 46 -54.65 -54.52 -5.36
C ALA A 46 -54.21 -55.96 -5.01
N ASN A 47 -52.96 -56.33 -5.32
CA ASN A 47 -52.35 -57.63 -5.02
C ASN A 47 -51.58 -57.65 -3.69
N GLY A 48 -51.70 -56.62 -2.85
CA GLY A 48 -51.00 -56.52 -1.56
C GLY A 48 -49.52 -56.16 -1.64
N ARG A 49 -48.97 -55.92 -2.85
CA ARG A 49 -47.59 -55.44 -3.04
C ARG A 49 -47.48 -53.96 -2.75
N TRP A 50 -46.42 -53.56 -2.05
CA TRP A 50 -46.08 -52.16 -1.85
C TRP A 50 -45.51 -51.54 -3.12
N SER A 51 -46.08 -50.41 -3.54
CA SER A 51 -45.57 -49.54 -4.61
C SER A 51 -45.21 -48.17 -4.03
N VAL A 52 -44.12 -47.58 -4.52
CA VAL A 52 -43.68 -46.23 -4.17
C VAL A 52 -43.86 -45.36 -5.39
N ARG A 53 -44.53 -44.22 -5.25
CA ARG A 53 -44.72 -43.26 -6.33
C ARG A 53 -44.35 -41.86 -5.86
N PRO A 54 -43.58 -41.08 -6.65
CA PRO A 54 -43.41 -39.67 -6.38
C PRO A 54 -44.75 -38.96 -6.59
N GLY A 55 -45.18 -38.18 -5.61
CA GLY A 55 -46.32 -37.28 -5.73
C GLY A 55 -46.02 -36.13 -6.68
N SER A 56 -47.07 -35.46 -7.16
CA SER A 56 -46.94 -34.24 -7.96
C SER A 56 -46.30 -33.13 -7.10
N PRO A 57 -45.29 -32.39 -7.60
CA PRO A 57 -44.68 -31.30 -6.84
C PRO A 57 -45.72 -30.23 -6.47
N VAL A 58 -45.81 -29.90 -5.18
CA VAL A 58 -46.72 -28.88 -4.63
C VAL A 58 -45.95 -27.58 -4.44
N LYS A 59 -46.43 -26.52 -5.08
CA LYS A 59 -45.85 -25.16 -4.97
C LYS A 59 -46.45 -24.45 -3.75
N ILE A 60 -45.60 -23.96 -2.86
CA ILE A 60 -45.98 -23.34 -1.59
C ILE A 60 -45.51 -21.89 -1.60
N ASN A 61 -46.44 -20.95 -1.40
CA ASN A 61 -46.19 -19.51 -1.36
C ASN A 61 -46.67 -18.92 -0.03
N GLY A 62 -45.73 -18.69 0.86
CA GLY A 62 -45.98 -18.12 2.19
C GLY A 62 -46.43 -19.12 3.24
N VAL A 63 -46.46 -18.66 4.49
CA VAL A 63 -46.74 -19.45 5.70
C VAL A 63 -48.14 -20.10 5.67
N SER A 64 -49.16 -19.39 5.16
CA SER A 64 -50.54 -19.87 5.14
C SER A 64 -50.71 -21.10 4.23
N ALA A 65 -50.05 -21.11 3.07
CA ALA A 65 -50.05 -22.25 2.16
C ALA A 65 -49.26 -23.44 2.75
N LEU A 66 -48.15 -23.16 3.46
CA LEU A 66 -47.36 -24.18 4.14
C LEU A 66 -48.18 -24.90 5.22
N ARG A 67 -48.92 -24.15 6.06
CA ARG A 67 -49.81 -24.73 7.09
C ARG A 67 -50.91 -25.61 6.52
N GLN A 68 -51.53 -25.20 5.42
CA GLN A 68 -52.56 -26.01 4.76
C GLN A 68 -51.99 -27.34 4.26
N VAL A 69 -50.78 -27.33 3.72
CA VAL A 69 -50.10 -28.55 3.29
C VAL A 69 -49.72 -29.42 4.49
N GLU A 70 -49.19 -28.85 5.58
CA GLU A 70 -48.88 -29.58 6.82
C GLU A 70 -50.14 -30.21 7.46
N GLU A 71 -51.28 -29.52 7.41
CA GLU A 71 -52.57 -30.03 7.90
C GLU A 71 -53.12 -31.17 7.03
N THR A 72 -52.89 -31.12 5.72
CA THR A 72 -53.37 -32.11 4.74
C THR A 72 -52.45 -33.34 4.64
N ASP A 73 -51.14 -33.17 4.84
CA ASP A 73 -50.12 -34.23 4.74
C ASP A 73 -49.97 -35.04 6.05
N ASN A 74 -50.72 -34.68 7.12
CA ASN A 74 -50.92 -35.52 8.32
C ASN A 74 -51.63 -36.86 7.99
N ASP A 75 -52.07 -37.05 6.75
CA ASP A 75 -52.74 -38.24 6.25
C ASP A 75 -51.75 -39.37 5.86
N VAL A 76 -51.11 -39.98 6.89
CA VAL A 76 -50.52 -41.34 7.06
C VAL A 76 -49.77 -42.06 5.90
N SER A 77 -49.56 -41.44 4.73
CA SER A 77 -49.18 -42.13 3.48
C SER A 77 -47.82 -41.72 2.88
N SER A 78 -47.27 -40.56 3.25
CA SER A 78 -45.95 -40.08 2.80
C SER A 78 -44.79 -40.66 3.62
N CYS A 79 -43.79 -41.25 2.97
CA CYS A 79 -42.60 -41.79 3.63
C CYS A 79 -41.39 -40.86 3.57
N ILE A 80 -41.25 -40.06 2.51
CA ILE A 80 -40.17 -39.08 2.35
C ILE A 80 -40.76 -37.75 1.87
N GLN A 81 -40.43 -36.64 2.51
CA GLN A 81 -40.80 -35.29 2.12
C GLN A 81 -39.55 -34.51 1.70
N ILE A 82 -39.57 -33.90 0.52
CA ILE A 82 -38.44 -33.12 0.00
C ILE A 82 -38.91 -31.69 -0.23
N TYR A 83 -38.41 -30.75 0.58
CA TYR A 83 -38.61 -29.32 0.43
C TYR A 83 -37.45 -28.72 -0.36
N THR A 84 -37.74 -28.10 -1.49
CA THR A 84 -36.74 -27.44 -2.33
C THR A 84 -36.91 -25.92 -2.28
N ILE A 85 -35.83 -25.22 -1.94
CA ILE A 85 -35.69 -23.76 -1.97
C ILE A 85 -34.73 -23.41 -3.11
N ARG A 86 -35.11 -22.45 -3.97
CA ARG A 86 -34.31 -22.06 -5.14
C ARG A 86 -33.73 -20.65 -5.01
N HIS A 87 -32.84 -20.31 -5.93
CA HIS A 87 -32.30 -18.98 -6.13
C HIS A 87 -32.08 -18.72 -7.62
N LEU A 88 -31.93 -17.46 -8.02
CA LEU A 88 -31.62 -17.12 -9.41
C LEU A 88 -30.16 -17.41 -9.76
N ARG A 89 -29.22 -17.02 -8.89
CA ARG A 89 -27.77 -17.26 -9.03
C ARG A 89 -27.14 -17.48 -7.65
N SER A 90 -25.90 -17.99 -7.60
CA SER A 90 -25.18 -18.27 -6.35
C SER A 90 -25.15 -17.12 -5.35
N TRP A 91 -25.10 -15.87 -5.83
CA TRP A 91 -24.95 -14.66 -5.01
C TRP A 91 -26.22 -13.79 -4.97
N THR A 92 -27.38 -14.36 -5.30
CA THR A 92 -28.67 -13.70 -5.07
C THR A 92 -29.31 -14.18 -3.78
N THR A 93 -30.32 -13.46 -3.30
CA THR A 93 -31.21 -13.92 -2.24
C THR A 93 -31.83 -15.28 -2.58
N LEU A 94 -32.13 -16.08 -1.57
CA LEU A 94 -32.99 -17.25 -1.68
C LEU A 94 -34.41 -16.78 -1.98
N ASP A 95 -35.10 -17.49 -2.87
CA ASP A 95 -36.45 -17.17 -3.35
C ASP A 95 -37.53 -17.47 -2.28
N ILE A 96 -37.27 -17.22 -0.99
CA ILE A 96 -38.15 -17.52 0.16
C ILE A 96 -38.14 -16.34 1.14
N SER A 97 -39.27 -16.09 1.80
CA SER A 97 -39.38 -15.11 2.88
C SER A 97 -38.84 -15.65 4.21
N TYR A 98 -38.32 -14.76 5.06
CA TYR A 98 -37.78 -15.12 6.38
C TYR A 98 -38.82 -15.84 7.25
N GLU A 99 -40.06 -15.37 7.23
CA GLU A 99 -41.16 -15.93 8.01
C GLU A 99 -41.49 -17.35 7.57
N THR A 100 -41.39 -17.63 6.26
CA THR A 100 -41.69 -18.94 5.69
C THR A 100 -40.60 -19.95 6.02
N ILE A 101 -39.31 -19.57 5.90
CA ILE A 101 -38.21 -20.48 6.26
C ILE A 101 -38.16 -20.71 7.77
N GLU A 102 -38.37 -19.68 8.60
CA GLU A 102 -38.41 -19.82 10.05
C GLU A 102 -39.56 -20.74 10.48
N HIS A 103 -40.74 -20.61 9.86
CA HIS A 103 -41.86 -21.51 10.11
C HIS A 103 -41.55 -22.95 9.71
N LEU A 104 -40.98 -23.18 8.52
CA LEU A 104 -40.61 -24.51 8.03
C LEU A 104 -39.64 -25.21 8.99
N LEU A 105 -38.58 -24.51 9.41
CA LEU A 105 -37.58 -25.07 10.32
C LEU A 105 -38.17 -25.35 11.71
N ALA A 106 -39.08 -24.50 12.18
CA ALA A 106 -39.78 -24.70 13.44
C ALA A 106 -40.78 -25.87 13.38
N ALA A 107 -41.51 -26.03 12.28
CA ALA A 107 -42.49 -27.09 12.08
C ALA A 107 -41.85 -28.48 12.09
N HIS A 108 -40.68 -28.63 11.46
CA HIS A 108 -39.95 -29.89 11.40
C HIS A 108 -38.96 -30.10 12.57
N ASN A 109 -38.88 -29.17 13.53
CA ASN A 109 -37.92 -29.16 14.64
C ASN A 109 -36.48 -29.44 14.15
N VAL A 110 -36.00 -28.57 13.25
CA VAL A 110 -34.66 -28.64 12.67
C VAL A 110 -33.63 -28.10 13.65
N PHE A 111 -32.55 -28.85 13.89
CA PHE A 111 -31.45 -28.38 14.74
C PHE A 111 -30.73 -27.12 14.22
N ASP A 112 -30.22 -26.32 15.16
CA ASP A 112 -29.68 -24.98 14.90
C ASP A 112 -28.49 -24.94 13.92
N HIS A 113 -27.75 -26.05 13.77
CA HIS A 113 -26.59 -26.08 12.87
C HIS A 113 -26.98 -25.81 11.41
N PHE A 114 -28.20 -26.15 10.99
CA PHE A 114 -28.63 -25.91 9.62
C PHE A 114 -28.73 -24.41 9.26
N TRP A 115 -28.96 -23.53 10.25
CA TRP A 115 -28.87 -22.08 10.02
C TRP A 115 -27.49 -21.66 9.54
N ARG A 116 -26.41 -22.32 10.00
CA ARG A 116 -25.06 -22.05 9.51
C ARG A 116 -24.91 -22.42 8.04
N CYS A 117 -25.60 -23.48 7.58
CA CYS A 117 -25.65 -23.84 6.17
C CYS A 117 -26.44 -22.81 5.35
N ILE A 118 -27.55 -22.28 5.88
CA ILE A 118 -28.35 -21.24 5.22
C ILE A 118 -27.55 -19.93 5.08
N LEU A 119 -26.75 -19.58 6.09
CA LEU A 119 -25.90 -18.38 6.09
C LEU A 119 -24.83 -18.39 4.99
N THR A 120 -24.52 -19.54 4.38
CA THR A 120 -23.61 -19.58 3.22
C THR A 120 -24.29 -19.10 1.93
N PHE A 121 -25.57 -18.75 1.93
CA PHE A 121 -26.30 -18.24 0.76
C PHE A 121 -26.58 -16.74 0.88
N GLY A 122 -27.16 -16.15 -0.18
CA GLY A 122 -27.52 -14.74 -0.24
C GLY A 122 -26.49 -13.87 -0.96
N ILE A 123 -26.71 -12.55 -0.89
CA ILE A 123 -25.86 -11.53 -1.52
C ILE A 123 -24.52 -11.43 -0.77
N LYS A 124 -23.42 -11.47 -1.54
CA LYS A 124 -22.04 -11.40 -1.05
C LYS A 124 -21.19 -10.51 -1.95
N PHE A 125 -20.20 -9.85 -1.36
CA PHE A 125 -19.17 -9.07 -2.08
C PHE A 125 -17.96 -9.92 -2.44
N GLN A 126 -17.61 -10.87 -1.55
CA GLN A 126 -16.56 -11.85 -1.75
C GLN A 126 -16.99 -13.15 -1.07
N GLU A 127 -16.61 -14.28 -1.67
CA GLU A 127 -16.83 -15.59 -1.07
C GLU A 127 -15.76 -15.84 0.00
N ASN A 128 -16.19 -16.15 1.23
CA ASN A 128 -15.27 -16.49 2.31
C ASN A 128 -15.34 -17.99 2.55
N GLU A 129 -14.30 -18.69 2.10
CA GLU A 129 -14.21 -20.16 2.18
C GLU A 129 -14.31 -20.69 3.63
N TYR A 130 -13.95 -19.88 4.62
CA TYR A 130 -14.01 -20.23 6.04
C TYR A 130 -15.39 -20.04 6.68
N ASP A 131 -16.34 -19.37 6.01
CA ASP A 131 -17.72 -19.24 6.52
C ASP A 131 -18.56 -20.52 6.29
N PHE A 132 -18.03 -21.50 5.56
CA PHE A 132 -18.74 -22.73 5.24
C PHE A 132 -18.66 -23.73 6.40
N PRO A 133 -19.81 -24.17 6.93
CA PRO A 133 -19.82 -25.08 8.06
C PRO A 133 -19.41 -26.49 7.62
N PRO A 134 -18.69 -27.25 8.46
CA PRO A 134 -18.42 -28.65 8.20
C PRO A 134 -19.70 -29.49 8.30
N PHE A 135 -19.65 -30.70 7.75
CA PHE A 135 -20.70 -31.70 7.95
C PHE A 135 -20.98 -31.90 9.44
N ARG A 136 -22.26 -31.88 9.80
CA ARG A 136 -22.73 -32.17 11.15
C ARG A 136 -23.82 -33.21 11.13
N ALA A 137 -23.71 -34.16 12.05
CA ALA A 137 -24.80 -35.06 12.39
C ALA A 137 -25.21 -34.80 13.85
N ASN A 138 -26.52 -34.78 14.10
CA ASN A 138 -27.12 -34.83 15.43
C ASN A 138 -27.85 -36.17 15.59
N ILE A 139 -27.77 -36.76 16.78
CA ILE A 139 -28.40 -38.05 17.07
C ILE A 139 -29.12 -37.89 18.39
N GLU A 140 -30.43 -38.06 18.36
CA GLU A 140 -31.28 -38.03 19.54
C GLU A 140 -31.96 -39.39 19.68
N GLN A 141 -31.81 -40.02 20.84
CA GLN A 141 -32.42 -41.31 21.12
C GLN A 141 -33.29 -41.21 22.35
N ASN A 142 -34.59 -41.39 22.15
CA ASN A 142 -35.59 -41.44 23.21
C ASN A 142 -36.10 -42.89 23.40
N THR A 143 -36.83 -43.13 24.49
CA THR A 143 -37.42 -44.45 24.81
C THR A 143 -38.36 -44.98 23.71
N HIS A 144 -38.95 -44.08 22.90
CA HIS A 144 -39.94 -44.42 21.88
C HIS A 144 -39.45 -44.28 20.43
N SER A 145 -38.40 -43.50 20.17
CA SER A 145 -37.90 -43.24 18.80
C SER A 145 -36.44 -42.78 18.80
N ARG A 146 -35.74 -43.03 17.69
CA ARG A 146 -34.44 -42.46 17.38
C ARG A 146 -34.57 -41.47 16.23
N VAL A 147 -33.89 -40.33 16.34
CA VAL A 147 -33.83 -39.29 15.32
C VAL A 147 -32.38 -39.09 14.93
N ASP A 148 -32.08 -39.22 13.64
CA ASP A 148 -30.77 -38.87 13.08
C ASP A 148 -30.96 -37.66 12.15
N GLU A 149 -30.27 -36.55 12.44
CA GLU A 149 -30.27 -35.35 11.62
C GLU A 149 -28.89 -35.13 10.99
N LEU A 150 -28.85 -34.72 9.73
CA LEU A 150 -27.64 -34.40 8.97
C LEU A 150 -27.78 -32.99 8.39
N ALA A 151 -26.73 -32.18 8.47
CA ALA A 151 -26.62 -30.94 7.70
C ALA A 151 -25.22 -30.74 7.13
N TYR A 152 -25.17 -30.31 5.88
CA TYR A 152 -23.93 -29.98 5.19
C TYR A 152 -24.18 -29.07 3.98
N VAL A 153 -23.12 -28.41 3.53
CA VAL A 153 -23.09 -27.68 2.24
C VAL A 153 -22.07 -28.37 1.36
N ILE A 154 -22.44 -28.69 0.13
CA ILE A 154 -21.53 -29.31 -0.85
C ILE A 154 -21.51 -28.48 -2.13
N ARG A 155 -20.34 -28.39 -2.77
CA ARG A 155 -20.12 -27.51 -3.92
C ARG A 155 -19.80 -28.27 -5.18
N ARG A 156 -20.02 -27.63 -6.32
CA ARG A 156 -19.81 -28.18 -7.66
C ARG A 156 -19.32 -27.09 -8.60
N VAL A 157 -18.67 -27.49 -9.69
CA VAL A 157 -18.16 -26.55 -10.70
C VAL A 157 -18.98 -26.68 -11.98
N GLU A 158 -19.41 -25.53 -12.51
CA GLU A 158 -20.16 -25.42 -13.77
C GLU A 158 -19.54 -24.33 -14.64
N PRO A 159 -19.52 -24.49 -15.98
CA PRO A 159 -19.07 -23.42 -16.87
C PRO A 159 -20.04 -22.23 -16.80
N ASN A 160 -19.51 -21.02 -16.68
CA ASN A 160 -20.27 -19.80 -16.98
C ASN A 160 -20.08 -19.51 -18.46
N ASN A 161 -21.15 -19.20 -19.20
CA ASN A 161 -21.07 -18.95 -20.65
C ASN A 161 -20.38 -17.60 -20.98
N SER A 162 -19.34 -17.23 -20.25
CA SER A 162 -18.59 -15.97 -20.40
C SER A 162 -17.62 -16.06 -21.59
N PRO A 163 -17.35 -14.96 -22.31
CA PRO A 163 -16.38 -14.95 -23.39
C PRO A 163 -14.96 -15.24 -22.87
N THR A 164 -14.25 -16.19 -23.47
CA THR A 164 -12.90 -16.62 -23.09
C THR A 164 -11.80 -15.57 -23.35
N ASP A 165 -12.10 -14.49 -24.08
CA ASP A 165 -11.09 -13.57 -24.64
C ASP A 165 -10.62 -12.45 -23.70
N LYS A 166 -11.04 -12.44 -22.41
CA LYS A 166 -10.76 -11.32 -21.48
C LYS A 166 -10.09 -11.69 -20.15
N GLY A 167 -9.48 -12.87 -20.02
CA GLY A 167 -8.83 -13.28 -18.77
C GLY A 167 -9.79 -13.52 -17.58
N VAL A 168 -11.09 -13.53 -17.83
CA VAL A 168 -12.14 -13.84 -16.84
C VAL A 168 -12.24 -15.35 -16.64
N CYS A 169 -12.47 -15.81 -15.40
CA CYS A 169 -12.64 -17.23 -15.09
C CYS A 169 -13.90 -17.78 -15.78
N PRO A 170 -13.79 -18.80 -16.67
CA PRO A 170 -14.94 -19.37 -17.38
C PRO A 170 -15.76 -20.35 -16.51
N TRP A 171 -15.41 -20.48 -15.23
CA TRP A 171 -16.00 -21.44 -14.30
C TRP A 171 -16.71 -20.73 -13.16
N SER A 172 -17.80 -21.31 -12.68
CA SER A 172 -18.54 -20.86 -11.52
C SER A 172 -18.69 -21.98 -10.51
N ILE A 173 -18.34 -21.68 -9.27
CA ILE A 173 -18.56 -22.59 -8.14
C ILE A 173 -19.99 -22.38 -7.65
N ARG A 174 -20.79 -23.44 -7.74
CA ARG A 174 -22.16 -23.51 -7.23
C ARG A 174 -22.19 -24.34 -5.94
N GLN A 175 -23.22 -24.16 -5.14
CA GLN A 175 -23.34 -24.84 -3.85
C GLN A 175 -24.77 -25.30 -3.62
N THR A 176 -24.90 -26.42 -2.91
CA THR A 176 -26.18 -27.02 -2.50
C THR A 176 -26.16 -27.20 -0.99
N GLY A 177 -27.15 -26.65 -0.30
CA GLY A 177 -27.35 -26.84 1.14
C GLY A 177 -28.28 -28.03 1.35
N VAL A 178 -27.93 -28.92 2.27
CA VAL A 178 -28.70 -30.15 2.54
C VAL A 178 -28.95 -30.27 4.02
N TYR A 179 -30.22 -30.42 4.37
CA TYR A 179 -30.66 -30.95 5.66
C TYR A 179 -31.44 -32.24 5.44
N HIS A 180 -31.21 -33.22 6.30
CA HIS A 180 -31.93 -34.48 6.30
C HIS A 180 -32.23 -34.93 7.72
N LYS A 181 -33.51 -35.22 8.00
CA LYS A 181 -33.98 -35.78 9.27
C LYS A 181 -34.59 -37.15 9.03
N MET A 182 -34.11 -38.15 9.76
CA MET A 182 -34.64 -39.52 9.74
C MET A 182 -35.23 -39.86 11.10
N LEU A 183 -36.50 -40.28 11.13
CA LEU A 183 -37.18 -40.76 12.32
C LEU A 183 -37.33 -42.29 12.27
N TYR A 184 -36.76 -42.99 13.26
CA TYR A 184 -36.89 -44.43 13.44
C TYR A 184 -37.77 -44.73 14.67
N PRO A 185 -38.94 -45.36 14.52
CA PRO A 185 -39.77 -45.80 15.63
C PRO A 185 -39.23 -47.08 16.27
N ASN A 186 -39.27 -47.19 17.61
CA ASN A 186 -38.82 -48.38 18.32
C ASN A 186 -39.85 -49.53 18.21
N GLN A 187 -39.38 -50.77 17.98
CA GLN A 187 -40.21 -51.96 17.69
C GLN A 187 -41.18 -52.41 18.81
N HIS A 188 -41.25 -51.71 19.95
CA HIS A 188 -42.09 -52.08 21.10
C HIS A 188 -43.35 -51.21 21.30
N SER A 189 -43.59 -50.19 20.48
CA SER A 189 -44.85 -49.42 20.57
C SER A 189 -45.97 -50.11 19.78
N GLN A 190 -47.08 -50.44 20.46
CA GLN A 190 -48.27 -51.07 19.87
C GLN A 190 -49.01 -50.22 18.82
N ASN A 191 -48.59 -48.97 18.58
CA ASN A 191 -49.03 -48.17 17.44
C ASN A 191 -47.98 -48.23 16.34
N SER A 192 -48.41 -48.62 15.14
CA SER A 192 -47.60 -48.73 13.92
C SER A 192 -47.13 -47.36 13.39
N LEU A 193 -46.34 -46.60 14.17
CA LEU A 193 -45.64 -45.45 13.63
C LEU A 193 -44.65 -45.93 12.57
N ARG A 194 -44.71 -45.32 11.38
CA ARG A 194 -43.79 -45.59 10.27
C ARG A 194 -42.60 -44.64 10.36
N SER A 195 -41.46 -45.07 9.85
CA SER A 195 -40.29 -44.20 9.72
C SER A 195 -40.56 -43.13 8.67
N THR A 196 -40.22 -41.89 9.00
CA THR A 196 -40.41 -40.73 8.12
C THR A 196 -39.07 -40.03 7.91
N SER A 197 -38.91 -39.45 6.72
CA SER A 197 -37.68 -38.84 6.26
C SER A 197 -38.00 -37.46 5.68
N VAL A 198 -37.33 -36.41 6.17
CA VAL A 198 -37.55 -35.02 5.73
C VAL A 198 -36.25 -34.45 5.20
N PHE A 199 -36.28 -33.98 3.96
CA PHE A 199 -35.17 -33.29 3.29
C PHE A 199 -35.52 -31.82 3.10
N ILE A 200 -34.57 -30.94 3.39
CA ILE A 200 -34.60 -29.54 2.96
C ILE A 200 -33.37 -29.31 2.09
N LEU A 201 -33.61 -29.04 0.81
CA LEU A 201 -32.60 -28.80 -0.21
C LEU A 201 -32.61 -27.32 -0.59
N ILE A 202 -31.46 -26.67 -0.46
CA ILE A 202 -31.26 -25.28 -0.84
C ILE A 202 -30.40 -25.25 -2.09
N ALA A 203 -30.96 -24.68 -3.16
CA ALA A 203 -30.34 -24.53 -4.47
C ALA A 203 -29.74 -25.83 -5.06
N PRO A 204 -30.48 -26.96 -5.09
CA PRO A 204 -30.03 -28.15 -5.80
C PRO A 204 -29.84 -27.85 -7.30
N SER A 205 -28.94 -28.61 -7.95
CA SER A 205 -28.76 -28.49 -9.40
C SER A 205 -29.97 -29.01 -10.15
N HIS A 206 -30.22 -28.51 -11.36
CA HIS A 206 -31.29 -29.01 -12.22
C HIS A 206 -31.13 -30.50 -12.56
N ALA A 207 -29.88 -30.99 -12.61
CA ALA A 207 -29.58 -32.40 -12.81
C ALA A 207 -30.01 -33.24 -11.59
N VAL A 208 -29.76 -32.75 -10.38
CA VAL A 208 -30.22 -33.40 -9.14
C VAL A 208 -31.75 -33.37 -9.04
N GLU A 209 -32.40 -32.23 -9.30
CA GLU A 209 -33.86 -32.10 -9.28
C GLU A 209 -34.54 -33.08 -10.24
N LYS A 210 -33.98 -33.32 -11.42
CA LYS A 210 -34.50 -34.29 -12.40
C LYS A 210 -34.17 -35.74 -12.08
N SER A 211 -32.97 -35.99 -11.56
CA SER A 211 -32.49 -37.37 -11.35
C SER A 211 -33.12 -38.03 -10.13
N ILE A 212 -33.47 -37.26 -9.09
CA ILE A 212 -34.09 -37.81 -7.88
C ILE A 212 -35.41 -38.54 -8.20
N PRO A 213 -36.44 -37.91 -8.82
CA PRO A 213 -37.70 -38.59 -9.14
C PRO A 213 -37.50 -39.79 -10.09
N TYR A 214 -36.60 -39.65 -11.07
CA TYR A 214 -36.29 -40.70 -12.03
C TYR A 214 -35.69 -41.94 -11.37
N ARG A 215 -34.61 -41.81 -10.59
CA ARG A 215 -33.92 -42.93 -9.94
C ARG A 215 -34.75 -43.58 -8.83
N LEU A 216 -35.67 -42.82 -8.23
CA LEU A 216 -36.62 -43.36 -7.26
C LEU A 216 -37.71 -44.23 -7.94
N SER A 217 -38.08 -43.92 -9.19
CA SER A 217 -39.08 -44.68 -9.95
C SER A 217 -38.56 -46.00 -10.55
N GLU A 218 -37.27 -46.08 -10.88
CA GLU A 218 -36.65 -47.32 -11.43
C GLU A 218 -36.37 -48.40 -10.37
N ASN A 219 -36.10 -48.00 -9.12
CA ASN A 219 -35.70 -48.92 -8.05
C ASN A 219 -36.87 -49.56 -7.28
N VAL A 220 -38.07 -49.63 -7.88
CA VAL A 220 -39.29 -50.20 -7.29
C VAL A 220 -39.26 -51.74 -7.40
N SER A 221 -38.36 -52.38 -6.65
CA SER A 221 -38.43 -53.82 -6.37
C SER A 221 -38.65 -54.07 -4.87
N GLN A 222 -39.29 -55.20 -4.60
CA GLN A 222 -40.17 -55.47 -3.46
C GLN A 222 -39.54 -55.24 -2.06
N ASP A 223 -40.38 -54.65 -1.20
CA ASP A 223 -40.38 -54.69 0.27
C ASP A 223 -39.49 -53.77 1.11
N ASP A 224 -38.62 -52.92 0.53
CA ASP A 224 -37.63 -52.21 1.37
C ASP A 224 -37.59 -50.69 1.19
N THR A 225 -38.53 -50.01 1.86
CA THR A 225 -38.70 -48.54 1.86
C THR A 225 -37.53 -47.82 2.54
N PHE A 226 -36.76 -48.52 3.38
CA PHE A 226 -35.61 -47.99 4.11
C PHE A 226 -34.37 -47.77 3.22
N ARG A 227 -34.40 -48.21 1.95
CA ARG A 227 -33.22 -48.21 1.07
C ARG A 227 -33.06 -46.95 0.23
N GLN A 228 -34.01 -46.01 0.26
CA GLN A 228 -34.07 -44.88 -0.68
C GLN A 228 -33.54 -43.54 -0.13
N ASP A 229 -33.41 -43.36 1.20
CA ASP A 229 -32.97 -42.08 1.79
C ASP A 229 -31.56 -41.66 1.32
N PHE A 230 -30.60 -42.60 1.38
CA PHE A 230 -29.24 -42.33 0.93
C PHE A 230 -29.08 -42.29 -0.59
N LEU A 231 -30.12 -42.62 -1.38
CA LEU A 231 -30.09 -42.41 -2.84
C LEU A 231 -30.06 -40.91 -3.17
N ILE A 232 -30.76 -40.08 -2.38
CA ILE A 232 -30.78 -38.62 -2.58
C ILE A 232 -29.38 -38.05 -2.29
N HIS A 233 -28.76 -38.47 -1.20
CA HIS A 233 -27.37 -38.13 -0.90
C HIS A 233 -26.39 -38.58 -1.99
N GLU A 234 -26.57 -39.79 -2.53
CA GLU A 234 -25.76 -40.29 -3.65
C GLU A 234 -25.92 -39.43 -4.92
N CYS A 235 -27.15 -38.99 -5.25
CA CYS A 235 -27.38 -38.06 -6.37
C CYS A 235 -26.63 -36.74 -6.16
N ILE A 236 -26.71 -36.18 -4.96
CA ILE A 236 -26.09 -34.89 -4.62
C ILE A 236 -24.56 -34.99 -4.63
N VAL A 237 -23.99 -36.04 -4.01
CA VAL A 237 -22.54 -36.26 -3.98
C VAL A 237 -22.01 -36.52 -5.39
N GLY A 238 -22.66 -37.40 -6.16
CA GLY A 238 -22.24 -37.68 -7.53
C GLY A 238 -22.31 -36.46 -8.46
N ASP A 239 -23.26 -35.54 -8.23
CA ASP A 239 -23.32 -34.27 -8.96
C ASP A 239 -22.21 -33.30 -8.52
N SER A 240 -21.87 -33.29 -7.22
CA SER A 240 -20.85 -32.39 -6.67
C SER A 240 -19.44 -32.63 -7.18
N LEU A 241 -19.13 -33.87 -7.60
CA LEU A 241 -17.82 -34.25 -8.13
C LEU A 241 -17.60 -33.80 -9.58
N LYS A 242 -18.64 -33.36 -10.29
CA LYS A 242 -18.54 -32.95 -11.70
C LYS A 242 -17.85 -31.58 -11.85
N GLY A 243 -17.13 -31.43 -12.96
CA GLY A 243 -16.51 -30.17 -13.37
C GLY A 243 -15.17 -29.82 -12.70
N TRP A 244 -14.82 -30.46 -11.57
CA TRP A 244 -13.55 -30.20 -10.88
C TRP A 244 -12.33 -30.55 -11.73
N MET A 245 -12.41 -31.65 -12.49
CA MET A 245 -11.31 -32.08 -13.37
C MET A 245 -11.04 -31.05 -14.49
N ASP A 246 -12.10 -30.56 -15.13
CA ASP A 246 -11.99 -29.60 -16.23
C ASP A 246 -11.50 -28.23 -15.71
N TYR A 247 -11.95 -27.84 -14.51
CA TYR A 247 -11.48 -26.63 -13.86
C TYR A 247 -9.99 -26.69 -13.48
N GLN A 248 -9.53 -27.84 -12.95
CA GLN A 248 -8.11 -28.09 -12.70
C GLN A 248 -7.29 -28.06 -13.99
N ALA A 249 -7.79 -28.68 -15.07
CA ALA A 249 -7.12 -28.68 -16.37
C ALA A 249 -6.99 -27.26 -16.95
N TRP A 250 -8.02 -26.43 -16.78
CA TRP A 250 -7.97 -25.03 -17.17
C TRP A 250 -6.92 -24.24 -16.37
N LEU A 251 -6.91 -24.37 -15.04
CA LEU A 251 -5.90 -23.71 -14.18
C LEU A 251 -4.47 -24.15 -14.54
N GLU A 252 -4.25 -25.43 -14.81
CA GLU A 252 -2.96 -25.94 -15.26
C GLU A 252 -2.57 -25.36 -16.64
N ALA A 253 -3.51 -25.28 -17.58
CA ALA A 253 -3.25 -24.71 -18.90
C ALA A 253 -2.84 -23.24 -18.83
N GLU A 254 -3.55 -22.43 -18.05
CA GLU A 254 -3.25 -21.01 -17.84
C GLU A 254 -1.87 -20.83 -17.19
N SER A 255 -1.59 -21.57 -16.11
CA SER A 255 -0.28 -21.54 -15.44
C SER A 255 0.86 -21.93 -16.40
N LYS A 256 0.65 -22.98 -17.21
CA LYS A 256 1.65 -23.50 -18.14
C LYS A 256 1.92 -22.54 -19.30
N GLN A 257 0.92 -21.78 -19.76
CA GLN A 257 1.13 -20.74 -20.77
C GLN A 257 2.09 -19.67 -20.27
N ILE A 258 1.92 -19.21 -19.01
CA ILE A 258 2.81 -18.23 -18.40
C ILE A 258 4.21 -18.85 -18.20
N ALA A 259 4.29 -20.05 -17.61
CA ALA A 259 5.57 -20.75 -17.38
C ALA A 259 6.38 -20.95 -18.68
N ASN A 260 5.72 -21.38 -19.77
CA ASN A 260 6.38 -21.59 -21.06
C ASN A 260 6.87 -20.27 -21.68
N ARG A 261 6.10 -19.18 -21.56
CA ARG A 261 6.53 -17.86 -22.05
C ARG A 261 7.82 -17.43 -21.33
N VAL A 262 7.90 -17.65 -20.02
CA VAL A 262 9.07 -17.33 -19.20
C VAL A 262 10.28 -18.21 -19.56
N LEU A 263 10.08 -19.53 -19.77
CA LEU A 263 11.16 -20.47 -20.13
C LEU A 263 11.73 -20.26 -21.55
N VAL A 264 10.89 -19.92 -22.53
CA VAL A 264 11.33 -19.71 -23.93
C VAL A 264 12.16 -18.43 -24.09
N LEU A 265 11.99 -17.45 -23.20
CA LEU A 265 12.72 -16.18 -23.21
C LEU A 265 14.21 -16.29 -22.85
N ASP A 266 14.63 -17.36 -22.17
CA ASP A 266 16.04 -17.57 -21.76
C ASP A 266 16.90 -18.22 -22.86
N ILE A 267 16.29 -18.93 -23.82
CA ILE A 267 17.01 -19.70 -24.87
C ILE A 267 17.40 -18.83 -26.07
N LEU A 268 16.74 -17.69 -26.29
CA LEU A 268 16.95 -16.82 -27.45
C LEU A 268 18.02 -15.74 -27.26
N GLN A 269 18.91 -15.87 -26.26
CA GLN A 269 20.07 -14.98 -26.06
C GLN A 269 21.11 -14.96 -27.21
N ARG A 270 20.87 -15.61 -28.36
CA ARG A 270 21.74 -15.52 -29.54
C ARG A 270 20.94 -15.39 -30.84
N GLY A 271 20.30 -14.24 -31.03
CA GLY A 271 19.90 -13.75 -32.35
C GLY A 271 21.07 -13.01 -33.01
N ASN A 272 21.38 -13.35 -34.26
CA ASN A 272 22.54 -12.91 -35.06
C ASN A 272 22.76 -11.39 -35.26
N ASN A 273 21.95 -10.51 -34.68
CA ASN A 273 21.91 -9.09 -35.04
C ASN A 273 22.19 -8.11 -33.90
N GLY A 274 22.74 -8.54 -32.77
CA GLY A 274 23.31 -7.62 -31.76
C GLY A 274 22.33 -6.65 -31.07
N GLU A 275 21.03 -6.70 -31.35
CA GLU A 275 20.04 -5.94 -30.61
C GLU A 275 19.50 -6.74 -29.42
N PRO A 276 19.55 -6.20 -28.19
CA PRO A 276 18.94 -6.83 -27.03
C PRO A 276 17.41 -6.75 -27.18
N ARG A 277 16.77 -7.88 -27.47
CA ARG A 277 15.32 -8.02 -27.27
C ARG A 277 15.07 -8.06 -25.76
N SER A 278 14.56 -6.96 -25.23
CA SER A 278 14.25 -6.81 -23.81
C SER A 278 13.29 -7.90 -23.33
N ILE A 279 13.77 -8.72 -22.40
CA ILE A 279 12.99 -9.74 -21.70
C ILE A 279 12.19 -9.00 -20.63
N TYR A 280 10.86 -9.00 -20.72
CA TYR A 280 10.00 -8.49 -19.65
C TYR A 280 9.03 -9.58 -19.22
N VAL A 281 9.22 -10.10 -18.00
CA VAL A 281 8.11 -10.73 -17.26
C VAL A 281 7.19 -9.59 -16.84
N SER A 282 6.06 -9.45 -17.54
CA SER A 282 5.13 -8.35 -17.32
C SER A 282 4.57 -8.39 -15.89
N ALA A 283 4.26 -7.23 -15.31
CA ALA A 283 3.55 -7.16 -14.03
C ALA A 283 2.18 -7.87 -14.11
N GLU A 284 1.59 -7.90 -15.29
CA GLU A 284 0.34 -8.61 -15.59
C GLU A 284 0.49 -10.13 -15.44
N ASP A 285 1.58 -10.72 -15.96
CA ASP A 285 1.84 -12.17 -15.81
C ASP A 285 2.01 -12.56 -14.33
N ARG A 286 2.63 -11.70 -13.52
CA ARG A 286 2.76 -11.90 -12.07
C ARG A 286 1.43 -11.80 -11.34
N GLN A 287 0.66 -10.75 -11.64
CA GLN A 287 -0.68 -10.58 -11.07
C GLN A 287 -1.59 -11.76 -11.44
N ARG A 288 -1.47 -12.27 -12.68
CA ARG A 288 -2.24 -13.43 -13.13
C ARG A 288 -1.84 -14.71 -12.42
N LEU A 289 -0.54 -14.96 -12.20
CA LEU A 289 -0.08 -16.10 -11.40
C LEU A 289 -0.64 -16.04 -9.97
N LYS A 290 -0.67 -14.84 -9.36
CA LYS A 290 -1.25 -14.66 -8.04
C LYS A 290 -2.74 -14.98 -8.00
N GLN A 291 -3.51 -14.51 -8.98
CA GLN A 291 -4.94 -14.85 -9.11
C GLN A 291 -5.16 -16.36 -9.25
N LEU A 292 -4.32 -17.04 -10.04
CA LEU A 292 -4.40 -18.50 -10.19
C LEU A 292 -4.07 -19.21 -8.86
N GLU A 293 -3.10 -18.72 -8.10
CA GLU A 293 -2.77 -19.26 -6.77
C GLU A 293 -3.94 -19.12 -5.80
N ASP A 294 -4.62 -17.97 -5.79
CA ASP A 294 -5.79 -17.72 -4.94
C ASP A 294 -6.94 -18.69 -5.30
N TYR A 295 -7.25 -18.87 -6.59
CA TYR A 295 -8.23 -19.85 -7.06
C TYR A 295 -7.90 -21.29 -6.66
N ILE A 296 -6.62 -21.68 -6.74
CA ILE A 296 -6.16 -23.01 -6.33
C ILE A 296 -6.29 -23.17 -4.82
N THR A 297 -6.02 -22.11 -4.05
CA THR A 297 -6.13 -22.13 -2.59
C THR A 297 -7.58 -22.29 -2.14
N ASP A 298 -8.51 -21.57 -2.75
CA ASP A 298 -9.95 -21.74 -2.50
C ASP A 298 -10.39 -23.16 -2.85
N MET A 299 -9.95 -23.70 -4.00
CA MET A 299 -10.23 -25.09 -4.40
C MET A 299 -9.73 -26.10 -3.36
N LEU A 300 -8.55 -25.89 -2.75
CA LEU A 300 -8.02 -26.78 -1.71
C LEU A 300 -8.96 -26.85 -0.50
N VAL A 301 -9.46 -25.69 -0.03
CA VAL A 301 -10.39 -25.62 1.11
C VAL A 301 -11.71 -26.31 0.77
N ILE A 302 -12.24 -26.09 -0.44
CA ILE A 302 -13.49 -26.69 -0.90
C ILE A 302 -13.37 -28.20 -0.99
N LEU A 303 -12.33 -28.71 -1.66
CA LEU A 303 -12.12 -30.15 -1.85
C LEU A 303 -11.87 -30.86 -0.51
N GLN A 304 -11.13 -30.23 0.41
CA GLN A 304 -10.94 -30.76 1.77
C GLN A 304 -12.27 -30.89 2.51
N THR A 305 -13.10 -29.84 2.50
CA THR A 305 -14.42 -29.84 3.12
C THR A 305 -15.36 -30.85 2.46
N MET A 306 -15.25 -31.05 1.15
CA MET A 306 -16.01 -32.04 0.39
C MET A 306 -15.64 -33.47 0.81
N VAL A 307 -14.36 -33.80 0.90
CA VAL A 307 -13.88 -35.11 1.37
C VAL A 307 -14.46 -35.42 2.76
N GLU A 308 -14.34 -34.48 3.69
CA GLU A 308 -14.85 -34.63 5.05
C GLU A 308 -16.37 -34.84 5.07
N SER A 309 -17.10 -34.11 4.23
CA SER A 309 -18.55 -34.22 4.11
C SER A 309 -18.98 -35.57 3.54
N ILE A 310 -18.32 -36.06 2.48
CA ILE A 310 -18.62 -37.37 1.88
C ILE A 310 -18.33 -38.49 2.88
N ILE A 311 -17.21 -38.42 3.61
CA ILE A 311 -16.90 -39.36 4.69
C ILE A 311 -17.97 -39.32 5.79
N GLY A 312 -18.42 -38.12 6.17
CA GLY A 312 -19.51 -37.92 7.14
C GLY A 312 -20.82 -38.58 6.71
N ILE A 313 -21.20 -38.41 5.44
CA ILE A 313 -22.39 -39.03 4.82
C ILE A 313 -22.24 -40.55 4.79
N GLY A 314 -21.08 -41.08 4.39
CA GLY A 314 -20.81 -42.52 4.40
C GLY A 314 -20.92 -43.13 5.80
N LYS A 315 -20.40 -42.44 6.83
CA LYS A 315 -20.57 -42.85 8.24
C LYS A 315 -22.03 -42.82 8.67
N ALA A 316 -22.82 -41.85 8.23
CA ALA A 316 -24.26 -41.80 8.49
C ALA A 316 -24.99 -42.96 7.80
N CYS A 317 -24.64 -43.30 6.56
CA CYS A 317 -25.19 -44.43 5.82
C CYS A 317 -24.90 -45.75 6.53
N ARG A 318 -23.67 -45.93 7.04
CA ARG A 318 -23.29 -47.09 7.85
C ARG A 318 -24.12 -47.23 9.12
N ARG A 319 -24.37 -46.13 9.84
CA ARG A 319 -25.24 -46.11 11.03
C ARG A 319 -26.69 -46.44 10.71
N HIS A 320 -27.22 -45.89 9.62
CA HIS A 320 -28.56 -46.23 9.13
C HIS A 320 -28.66 -47.73 8.82
N CYS A 321 -27.69 -48.28 8.10
CA CYS A 321 -27.63 -49.71 7.79
C CYS A 321 -27.67 -50.58 9.07
N GLN A 322 -26.86 -50.25 10.08
CA GLN A 322 -26.84 -50.98 11.35
C GLN A 322 -28.18 -50.96 12.10
N THR A 323 -28.94 -49.88 11.95
CA THR A 323 -30.20 -49.66 12.67
C THR A 323 -31.39 -50.27 11.95
N SER A 324 -31.40 -50.22 10.61
CA SER A 324 -32.52 -50.64 9.77
C SER A 324 -32.38 -52.06 9.19
N CYS A 325 -31.15 -52.58 8.98
CA CYS A 325 -30.92 -53.85 8.24
C CYS A 325 -30.69 -55.10 9.13
N ASN A 326 -30.88 -55.06 10.45
CA ASN A 326 -30.81 -56.22 11.39
C ASN A 326 -29.58 -57.16 11.27
N GLY A 327 -28.50 -56.75 10.62
CA GLY A 327 -27.24 -57.52 10.55
C GLY A 327 -27.23 -58.75 9.64
N THR A 328 -28.26 -59.01 8.82
CA THR A 328 -28.18 -60.05 7.79
C THR A 328 -27.28 -59.59 6.64
N GLY A 329 -26.21 -60.34 6.35
CA GLY A 329 -25.07 -59.95 5.50
C GLY A 329 -25.32 -59.59 4.02
N SER A 330 -26.56 -59.45 3.56
CA SER A 330 -26.89 -59.02 2.18
C SER A 330 -27.84 -57.81 2.14
N CYS A 331 -27.43 -56.68 2.72
CA CYS A 331 -28.16 -55.40 2.65
C CYS A 331 -27.57 -54.50 1.53
N LEU A 332 -28.41 -53.91 0.68
CA LEU A 332 -28.01 -53.00 -0.42
C LEU A 332 -27.27 -51.74 0.06
N CYS A 333 -27.36 -51.42 1.36
CA CYS A 333 -26.62 -50.29 1.95
C CYS A 333 -25.10 -50.49 1.89
N ASN A 334 -24.60 -51.74 1.87
CA ASN A 334 -23.17 -51.99 1.73
C ASN A 334 -22.62 -51.45 0.41
N HIS A 335 -23.35 -51.66 -0.69
CA HIS A 335 -22.97 -51.11 -1.99
C HIS A 335 -22.96 -49.57 -1.99
N LYS A 336 -23.90 -48.93 -1.30
CA LYS A 336 -23.91 -47.46 -1.15
C LYS A 336 -22.77 -46.93 -0.29
N ILE A 337 -22.41 -47.65 0.77
CA ILE A 337 -21.27 -47.31 1.63
C ILE A 337 -19.98 -47.39 0.81
N GLU A 338 -19.77 -48.49 0.07
CA GLU A 338 -18.65 -48.63 -0.88
C GLU A 338 -18.63 -47.48 -1.89
N ARG A 339 -19.80 -47.11 -2.44
CA ARG A 339 -19.92 -45.98 -3.37
C ARG A 339 -19.49 -44.64 -2.75
N PHE A 340 -19.88 -44.35 -1.51
CA PHE A 340 -19.42 -43.14 -0.81
C PHE A 340 -17.93 -43.19 -0.48
N GLU A 341 -17.37 -44.37 -0.19
CA GLU A 341 -15.94 -44.56 0.00
C GLU A 341 -15.15 -44.32 -1.31
N GLU A 342 -15.67 -44.79 -2.45
CA GLU A 342 -15.14 -44.47 -3.77
C GLU A 342 -15.19 -42.96 -4.06
N TYR A 343 -16.33 -42.30 -3.82
CA TYR A 343 -16.47 -40.85 -4.01
C TYR A 343 -15.54 -40.04 -3.09
N ALA A 344 -15.32 -40.48 -1.85
CA ALA A 344 -14.36 -39.85 -0.95
C ALA A 344 -12.92 -40.03 -1.48
N ALA A 345 -12.57 -41.21 -1.99
CA ALA A 345 -11.27 -41.46 -2.60
C ALA A 345 -11.04 -40.63 -3.88
N GLU A 346 -12.07 -40.45 -4.70
CA GLU A 346 -12.05 -39.59 -5.89
C GLU A 346 -11.81 -38.13 -5.50
N ALA A 347 -12.58 -37.58 -4.56
CA ALA A 347 -12.40 -36.22 -4.04
C ALA A 347 -10.99 -36.03 -3.42
N GLN A 348 -10.50 -37.04 -2.69
CA GLN A 348 -9.16 -37.02 -2.10
C GLN A 348 -8.05 -37.01 -3.16
N THR A 349 -8.25 -37.73 -4.27
CA THR A 349 -7.33 -37.73 -5.41
C THR A 349 -7.29 -36.35 -6.07
N SER A 350 -8.45 -35.75 -6.29
CA SER A 350 -8.58 -34.37 -6.82
C SER A 350 -7.90 -33.35 -5.90
N LEU A 351 -8.05 -33.48 -4.58
CA LEU A 351 -7.38 -32.62 -3.60
C LEU A 351 -5.85 -32.75 -3.70
N ASN A 352 -5.33 -33.98 -3.78
CA ASN A 352 -3.89 -34.21 -3.89
C ASN A 352 -3.31 -33.66 -5.19
N ARG A 353 -4.04 -33.76 -6.32
CA ARG A 353 -3.65 -33.13 -7.59
C ARG A 353 -3.60 -31.61 -7.50
N THR A 354 -4.56 -31.01 -6.80
CA THR A 354 -4.60 -29.55 -6.55
C THR A 354 -3.38 -29.08 -5.76
N LYS A 355 -2.93 -29.85 -4.76
CA LYS A 355 -1.70 -29.52 -3.99
C LYS A 355 -0.47 -29.46 -4.89
N VAL A 356 -0.32 -30.45 -5.77
CA VAL A 356 0.79 -30.48 -6.74
C VAL A 356 0.71 -29.30 -7.71
N LEU A 357 -0.49 -28.94 -8.16
CA LEU A 357 -0.69 -27.78 -9.04
C LEU A 357 -0.30 -26.47 -8.34
N ARG A 358 -0.65 -26.29 -7.06
CA ARG A 358 -0.23 -25.13 -6.26
C ARG A 358 1.29 -25.03 -6.18
N ASP A 359 1.97 -26.12 -5.83
CA ASP A 359 3.42 -26.12 -5.67
C ASP A 359 4.12 -25.77 -7.00
N ARG A 360 3.56 -26.16 -8.16
CA ARG A 360 4.04 -25.76 -9.49
C ARG A 360 3.85 -24.27 -9.78
N VAL A 361 2.67 -23.71 -9.45
CA VAL A 361 2.40 -22.27 -9.64
C VAL A 361 3.35 -21.43 -8.78
N GLN A 362 3.52 -21.80 -7.50
CA GLN A 362 4.47 -21.13 -6.59
C GLN A 362 5.92 -21.20 -7.09
N SER A 363 6.33 -22.36 -7.62
CA SER A 363 7.66 -22.50 -8.23
C SER A 363 7.84 -21.58 -9.45
N THR A 364 6.78 -21.43 -10.27
CA THR A 364 6.78 -20.56 -11.45
C THR A 364 6.84 -19.08 -11.05
N GLU A 365 6.09 -18.68 -10.03
CA GLU A 365 6.13 -17.33 -9.46
C GLU A 365 7.52 -17.00 -8.90
N GLN A 366 8.12 -17.90 -8.11
CA GLN A 366 9.47 -17.73 -7.60
C GLN A 366 10.49 -17.56 -8.73
N LEU A 367 10.37 -18.34 -9.80
CA LEU A 367 11.23 -18.23 -10.98
C LEU A 367 11.04 -16.88 -11.69
N CYS A 368 9.80 -16.39 -11.82
CA CYS A 368 9.51 -15.07 -12.37
C CYS A 368 10.12 -13.93 -11.53
N LEU A 369 10.05 -14.04 -10.20
CA LEU A 369 10.66 -13.07 -9.29
C LEU A 369 12.18 -13.04 -9.43
N HIS A 370 12.84 -14.19 -9.42
CA HIS A 370 14.30 -14.29 -9.57
C HIS A 370 14.77 -13.74 -10.93
N LEU A 371 14.05 -14.05 -12.02
CA LEU A 371 14.36 -13.50 -13.34
C LEU A 371 14.16 -11.98 -13.40
N SER A 372 13.09 -11.46 -12.78
CA SER A 372 12.87 -10.02 -12.71
C SER A 372 13.98 -9.30 -11.94
N ASP A 373 14.50 -9.91 -10.87
CA ASP A 373 15.61 -9.34 -10.09
C ASP A 373 16.93 -9.40 -10.86
N LEU A 374 17.20 -10.48 -11.60
CA LEU A 374 18.37 -10.62 -12.48
C LEU A 374 18.35 -9.59 -13.62
N LEU A 375 17.21 -9.39 -14.26
CA LEU A 375 17.05 -8.39 -15.32
C LEU A 375 17.23 -6.97 -14.78
N ALA A 376 16.65 -6.67 -13.60
CA ALA A 376 16.86 -5.39 -12.93
C ALA A 376 18.34 -5.16 -12.56
N TYR A 377 19.06 -6.22 -12.21
CA TYR A 377 20.49 -6.17 -11.94
C TYR A 377 21.31 -5.90 -13.21
N GLU A 378 21.01 -6.56 -14.32
CA GLU A 378 21.67 -6.31 -15.62
C GLU A 378 21.40 -4.91 -16.15
N GLU A 379 20.15 -4.42 -16.08
CA GLU A 379 19.81 -3.05 -16.48
C GLU A 379 20.52 -2.00 -15.62
N ALA A 380 20.61 -2.21 -14.30
CA ALA A 380 21.37 -1.34 -13.41
C ALA A 380 22.87 -1.36 -13.72
N ALA A 381 23.43 -2.52 -14.07
CA ALA A 381 24.82 -2.64 -14.51
C ALA A 381 25.08 -1.91 -15.85
N ALA A 382 24.17 -2.01 -16.81
CA ALA A 382 24.28 -1.31 -18.10
C ALA A 382 24.16 0.22 -17.93
N LEU A 383 23.22 0.70 -17.11
CA LEU A 383 23.04 2.12 -16.80
C LEU A 383 24.27 2.72 -16.10
N THR A 384 24.87 1.99 -15.16
CA THR A 384 26.10 2.45 -14.49
C THR A 384 27.29 2.51 -15.46
N GLN A 385 27.39 1.58 -16.42
CA GLN A 385 28.40 1.66 -17.48
C GLN A 385 28.19 2.86 -18.43
N LEU A 386 26.95 3.15 -18.83
CA LEU A 386 26.62 4.32 -19.65
C LEU A 386 26.89 5.63 -18.91
N ALA A 387 26.53 5.71 -17.63
CA ALA A 387 26.81 6.88 -16.80
C ALA A 387 28.33 7.11 -16.64
N TYR A 388 29.10 6.03 -16.52
CA TYR A 388 30.57 6.10 -16.47
C TYR A 388 31.17 6.57 -17.80
N ALA A 389 30.69 6.05 -18.94
CA ALA A 389 31.12 6.50 -20.27
C ALA A 389 30.80 7.99 -20.51
N SER A 390 29.59 8.42 -20.16
CA SER A 390 29.15 9.82 -20.28
C SER A 390 29.97 10.78 -19.41
N ARG A 391 30.38 10.33 -18.21
CA ARG A 391 31.28 11.12 -17.34
C ARG A 391 32.65 11.31 -17.97
N ILE A 392 33.22 10.27 -18.58
CA ILE A 392 34.51 10.36 -19.27
C ILE A 392 34.41 11.32 -20.47
N GLU A 393 33.37 11.20 -21.28
CA GLU A 393 33.13 12.13 -22.41
C GLU A 393 33.00 13.58 -21.93
N SER A 394 32.30 13.82 -20.81
CA SER A 394 32.14 15.15 -20.23
C SER A 394 33.46 15.73 -19.74
N GLU A 395 34.33 14.92 -19.11
CA GLU A 395 35.66 15.34 -18.68
C GLU A 395 36.58 15.68 -19.88
N GLU A 396 36.51 14.93 -20.97
CA GLU A 396 37.24 15.24 -22.21
C GLU A 396 36.69 16.49 -22.92
N MET A 397 35.37 16.69 -22.92
CA MET A 397 34.75 17.89 -23.48
C MET A 397 35.19 19.16 -22.74
N VAL A 398 35.31 19.10 -21.41
CA VAL A 398 35.81 20.23 -20.59
C VAL A 398 37.27 20.56 -20.94
N LYS A 399 38.13 19.54 -21.15
CA LYS A 399 39.52 19.76 -21.58
C LYS A 399 39.58 20.39 -22.98
N LEU A 400 38.77 19.92 -23.91
CA LEU A 400 38.66 20.48 -25.27
C LEU A 400 38.17 21.93 -25.25
N ALA A 401 37.19 22.26 -24.40
CA ALA A 401 36.70 23.63 -24.24
C ALA A 401 37.79 24.56 -23.67
N ALA A 402 38.55 24.10 -22.68
CA ALA A 402 39.68 24.85 -22.12
C ALA A 402 40.82 25.06 -23.14
N GLN A 403 41.09 24.05 -23.98
CA GLN A 403 42.07 24.15 -25.06
C GLN A 403 41.60 25.11 -26.16
N SER A 404 40.34 25.03 -26.56
CA SER A 404 39.72 25.96 -27.52
C SER A 404 39.75 27.41 -27.04
N ALA A 405 39.58 27.65 -25.74
CA ALA A 405 39.71 28.99 -25.15
C ALA A 405 41.15 29.54 -25.25
N ARG A 406 42.17 28.69 -25.11
CA ARG A 406 43.58 29.08 -25.29
C ARG A 406 43.91 29.33 -26.77
N ASP A 407 43.39 28.52 -27.67
CA ASP A 407 43.56 28.72 -29.12
C ASP A 407 42.92 30.03 -29.56
N ALA A 408 41.74 30.38 -29.03
CA ALA A 408 41.12 31.68 -29.25
C ALA A 408 41.98 32.85 -28.73
N ALA A 409 42.68 32.67 -27.59
CA ALA A 409 43.62 33.67 -27.08
C ALA A 409 44.86 33.83 -27.99
N ALA A 410 45.39 32.74 -28.54
CA ALA A 410 46.51 32.77 -29.49
C ALA A 410 46.12 33.46 -30.81
N VAL A 411 44.93 33.17 -31.33
CA VAL A 411 44.39 33.84 -32.55
C VAL A 411 44.26 35.34 -32.34
N LYS A 412 43.79 35.78 -31.15
CA LYS A 412 43.74 37.20 -30.77
C LYS A 412 45.13 37.87 -30.79
N VAL A 413 46.17 37.18 -30.28
CA VAL A 413 47.55 37.70 -30.31
C VAL A 413 48.07 37.82 -31.75
N LEU A 414 47.79 36.83 -32.61
CA LEU A 414 48.20 36.87 -34.02
C LEU A 414 47.53 38.02 -34.79
N THR A 415 46.26 38.30 -34.51
CA THR A 415 45.54 39.44 -35.11
C THR A 415 46.10 40.78 -34.64
N ILE A 416 46.50 40.88 -33.36
CA ILE A 416 47.18 42.08 -32.83
C ILE A 416 48.51 42.30 -33.55
N ILE A 417 49.33 41.26 -33.72
CA ILE A 417 50.59 41.36 -34.48
C ILE A 417 50.32 41.81 -35.92
N GLY A 418 49.32 41.21 -36.59
CA GLY A 418 48.92 41.60 -37.94
C GLY A 418 48.51 43.07 -38.05
N LEU A 419 47.72 43.58 -37.10
CA LEU A 419 47.26 44.97 -37.06
C LEU A 419 48.39 45.99 -36.85
N VAL A 420 49.46 45.61 -36.14
CA VAL A 420 50.65 46.47 -35.94
C VAL A 420 51.56 46.44 -37.18
N TYR A 421 51.71 45.29 -37.81
CA TYR A 421 52.59 45.15 -38.98
C TYR A 421 51.96 45.71 -40.26
N LEU A 422 50.64 45.60 -40.46
CA LEU A 422 49.98 46.00 -41.72
C LEU A 422 50.27 47.45 -42.14
N PRO A 423 50.14 48.46 -41.26
CA PRO A 423 50.43 49.85 -41.62
C PRO A 423 51.92 50.06 -41.95
N THR A 424 52.80 49.39 -41.20
CA THR A 424 54.25 49.46 -41.39
C THR A 424 54.67 48.85 -42.73
N THR A 425 54.05 47.73 -43.13
CA THR A 425 54.29 47.06 -44.41
C THR A 425 53.81 47.91 -45.60
N ILE A 426 52.65 48.57 -45.47
CA ILE A 426 52.13 49.50 -46.49
C ILE A 426 53.09 50.70 -46.66
N VAL A 427 53.58 51.26 -45.56
CA VAL A 427 54.56 52.36 -45.59
C VAL A 427 55.89 51.90 -46.19
N SER A 428 56.39 50.72 -45.81
CA SER A 428 57.63 50.16 -46.38
C SER A 428 57.52 49.89 -47.88
N ASN A 429 56.39 49.34 -48.36
CA ASN A 429 56.16 49.13 -49.78
C ASN A 429 56.09 50.46 -50.55
N PHE A 430 55.53 51.50 -49.93
CA PHE A 430 55.52 52.84 -50.53
C PHE A 430 56.93 53.41 -50.71
N PHE A 431 57.83 53.25 -49.73
CA PHE A 431 59.24 53.67 -49.86
C PHE A 431 60.07 52.81 -50.84
N SER A 432 59.60 51.61 -51.18
CA SER A 432 60.18 50.76 -52.22
C SER A 432 59.71 51.11 -53.65
N THR A 433 58.85 52.13 -53.82
CA THR A 433 58.45 52.67 -55.13
C THR A 433 59.30 53.89 -55.54
N GLU A 434 59.34 54.23 -56.83
CA GLU A 434 60.22 55.26 -57.46
C GLU A 434 60.09 56.72 -56.94
N PHE A 435 59.50 56.96 -55.78
CA PHE A 435 59.31 58.31 -55.22
C PHE A 435 60.51 58.84 -54.41
N VAL A 436 61.58 58.05 -54.23
CA VAL A 436 62.86 58.47 -53.62
C VAL A 436 64.02 58.06 -54.53
N HIS A 437 64.57 59.00 -55.28
CA HIS A 437 65.77 58.77 -56.10
C HIS A 437 67.00 59.47 -55.51
N LEU A 438 68.11 58.74 -55.43
CA LEU A 438 69.43 59.24 -55.11
C LEU A 438 70.09 59.70 -56.43
N ASN A 439 70.37 61.00 -56.59
CA ASN A 439 71.20 61.47 -57.70
C ASN A 439 72.68 61.27 -57.37
N ASP A 440 73.53 61.08 -58.40
CA ASP A 440 74.97 60.72 -58.35
C ASP A 440 75.91 61.69 -57.59
N LYS A 441 75.36 62.66 -56.85
CA LYS A 441 76.10 63.55 -55.94
C LYS A 441 75.73 63.35 -54.46
N GLY A 442 75.05 62.25 -54.12
CA GLY A 442 74.83 61.83 -52.73
C GLY A 442 73.80 62.66 -51.95
N ASN A 443 72.96 63.45 -52.62
CA ASN A 443 71.91 64.24 -51.97
C ASN A 443 70.52 63.62 -52.25
N LEU A 444 69.78 63.34 -51.18
CA LEU A 444 68.44 62.76 -51.21
C LEU A 444 67.43 63.79 -51.76
N GLN A 445 66.88 63.58 -52.97
CA GLN A 445 65.79 64.41 -53.48
C GLN A 445 64.46 63.80 -53.05
N ILE A 446 63.84 64.45 -52.06
CA ILE A 446 62.54 64.07 -51.52
C ILE A 446 61.45 64.81 -52.32
N SER A 447 60.52 64.06 -52.92
CA SER A 447 59.39 64.63 -53.67
C SER A 447 58.58 65.61 -52.82
N ARG A 448 58.16 66.74 -53.43
CA ARG A 448 57.40 67.83 -52.76
C ARG A 448 56.03 67.41 -52.21
N GLN A 449 55.62 66.16 -52.46
CA GLN A 449 54.35 65.55 -52.02
C GLN A 449 54.49 64.70 -50.73
N VAL A 450 55.66 64.64 -50.08
CA VAL A 450 55.87 63.81 -48.87
C VAL A 450 54.97 64.17 -47.69
N TRP A 451 54.43 65.39 -47.62
CA TRP A 451 53.46 65.77 -46.58
C TRP A 451 52.17 64.94 -46.63
N ILE A 452 51.80 64.39 -47.80
CA ILE A 452 50.62 63.51 -47.97
C ILE A 452 50.79 62.23 -47.13
N LEU A 453 52.03 61.73 -46.97
CA LEU A 453 52.30 60.55 -46.15
C LEU A 453 52.05 60.83 -44.66
N ALA A 454 52.46 61.99 -44.15
CA ALA A 454 52.15 62.40 -42.78
C ALA A 454 50.63 62.60 -42.58
N VAL A 455 49.96 63.21 -43.56
CA VAL A 455 48.52 63.47 -43.51
C VAL A 455 47.66 62.21 -43.63
N VAL A 456 48.15 61.14 -44.26
CA VAL A 456 47.41 59.87 -44.33
C VAL A 456 47.78 58.91 -43.18
N SER A 457 49.07 58.82 -42.82
CA SER A 457 49.53 57.85 -41.81
C SER A 457 49.12 58.22 -40.39
N VAL A 458 49.15 59.52 -40.01
CA VAL A 458 48.81 59.97 -38.66
C VAL A 458 47.32 59.75 -38.34
N PRO A 459 46.35 60.10 -39.22
CA PRO A 459 44.95 59.78 -38.96
C PRO A 459 44.67 58.29 -38.98
N LEU A 460 45.32 57.49 -39.85
CA LEU A 460 45.14 56.04 -39.85
C LEU A 460 45.64 55.39 -38.55
N THR A 461 46.79 55.85 -38.02
CA THR A 461 47.32 55.35 -36.75
C THR A 461 46.47 55.81 -35.56
N VAL A 462 45.93 57.02 -35.58
CA VAL A 462 44.97 57.48 -34.57
C VAL A 462 43.66 56.67 -34.66
N LEU A 463 43.14 56.41 -35.86
CA LEU A 463 41.92 55.62 -36.07
C LEU A 463 42.10 54.18 -35.58
N THR A 464 43.25 53.55 -35.85
CA THR A 464 43.51 52.19 -35.35
C THR A 464 43.63 52.15 -33.83
N ILE A 465 44.29 53.15 -33.21
CA ILE A 465 44.36 53.26 -31.73
C ILE A 465 42.97 53.52 -31.13
N ILE A 466 42.16 54.39 -31.73
CA ILE A 466 40.79 54.67 -31.27
C ILE A 466 39.90 53.44 -31.41
N THR A 467 39.97 52.73 -32.54
CA THR A 467 39.18 51.51 -32.76
C THR A 467 39.56 50.43 -31.76
N TRP A 468 40.86 50.29 -31.46
CA TRP A 468 41.35 49.38 -30.42
C TRP A 468 40.86 49.80 -29.02
N TRP A 469 40.98 51.08 -28.66
CA TRP A 469 40.52 51.61 -27.37
C TRP A 469 39.00 51.46 -27.19
N LEU A 470 38.23 51.67 -28.25
CA LEU A 470 36.78 51.46 -28.25
C LEU A 470 36.42 49.98 -28.11
N CYS A 471 37.10 49.06 -28.80
CA CYS A 471 36.87 47.62 -28.65
C CYS A 471 37.20 47.10 -27.24
N ASP A 472 38.31 47.58 -26.63
CA ASP A 472 38.69 47.22 -25.26
C ASP A 472 37.67 47.74 -24.24
N ARG A 473 37.23 49.01 -24.39
CA ARG A 473 36.18 49.60 -23.56
C ARG A 473 34.82 48.90 -23.73
N TYR A 474 34.47 48.47 -24.95
CA TYR A 474 33.19 47.80 -25.21
C TYR A 474 33.10 46.45 -24.48
N GLN A 475 34.19 45.68 -24.43
CA GLN A 475 34.23 44.41 -23.68
C GLN A 475 34.20 44.60 -22.16
N ILE A 476 34.82 45.67 -21.65
CA ILE A 476 34.74 46.01 -20.22
C ILE A 476 33.34 46.48 -19.83
N ILE A 477 32.65 47.22 -20.71
CA ILE A 477 31.28 47.69 -20.47
C ILE A 477 30.28 46.53 -20.44
N GLU A 478 30.45 45.51 -21.29
CA GLU A 478 29.60 44.31 -21.28
C GLU A 478 29.79 43.47 -20.00
N ALA A 479 31.04 43.32 -19.53
CA ALA A 479 31.35 42.65 -18.27
C ALA A 479 30.90 43.44 -17.02
N VAL A 480 30.84 44.77 -17.08
CA VAL A 480 30.40 45.63 -15.98
C VAL A 480 28.88 45.81 -15.96
N LEU A 481 28.20 45.79 -17.11
CA LEU A 481 26.73 45.79 -17.18
C LEU A 481 26.14 44.47 -16.70
N GLY A 482 26.76 43.32 -17.04
CA GLY A 482 26.36 42.02 -16.50
C GLY A 482 26.57 41.88 -14.98
N ARG A 483 27.60 42.55 -14.41
CA ARG A 483 27.91 42.49 -12.97
C ARG A 483 27.17 43.55 -12.12
N LYS A 484 26.62 44.60 -12.74
CA LYS A 484 25.89 45.67 -12.03
C LYS A 484 24.44 45.31 -11.69
N GLU A 485 23.82 44.34 -12.37
CA GLU A 485 22.50 43.84 -11.96
C GLU A 485 22.60 42.88 -10.75
N GLU A 486 23.70 42.14 -10.60
CA GLU A 486 23.94 41.27 -9.44
C GLU A 486 24.35 42.04 -8.16
N CYS A 487 25.20 43.08 -8.28
CA CYS A 487 25.67 43.83 -7.11
C CYS A 487 24.64 44.79 -6.49
N ASN A 488 23.58 45.18 -7.23
CA ASN A 488 22.56 46.08 -6.70
C ASN A 488 21.54 45.36 -5.77
N LEU A 489 21.45 44.03 -5.81
CA LEU A 489 20.54 43.26 -4.94
C LEU A 489 21.22 42.80 -3.63
N GLU A 490 22.55 42.66 -3.62
CA GLU A 490 23.29 42.29 -2.39
C GLU A 490 23.50 43.49 -1.45
N ASP A 491 23.51 44.73 -1.96
CA ASP A 491 23.82 45.93 -1.15
C ASP A 491 22.59 46.50 -0.39
N GLU A 492 21.36 46.12 -0.78
CA GLU A 492 20.15 46.41 0.03
C GLU A 492 19.92 45.40 1.16
N GLY A 493 20.42 44.17 1.03
CA GLY A 493 20.34 43.14 2.09
C GLY A 493 21.31 43.39 3.24
N ARG A 494 22.44 44.07 2.97
CA ARG A 494 23.51 44.27 3.95
C ARG A 494 23.33 45.54 4.81
N ARG A 495 22.37 46.41 4.50
CA ARG A 495 22.08 47.66 5.25
C ARG A 495 21.07 47.55 6.40
N ARG A 496 20.48 46.38 6.67
CA ARG A 496 19.52 46.20 7.80
C ARG A 496 20.01 45.36 8.98
N GLN A 497 21.28 44.92 8.99
CA GLN A 497 21.84 44.12 10.09
C GLN A 497 22.99 44.82 10.84
N SER A 498 23.09 46.14 10.77
CA SER A 498 24.15 46.90 11.44
C SER A 498 23.61 48.10 12.22
N GLU A 499 22.54 47.93 12.99
CA GLU A 499 22.20 48.79 14.13
C GLU A 499 21.59 47.93 15.23
N GLU A 500 22.45 47.42 16.12
CA GLU A 500 22.25 47.34 17.58
C GLU A 500 23.36 46.46 18.18
N GLY A 501 24.48 47.10 18.48
CA GLY A 501 25.50 46.59 19.37
C GLY A 501 25.71 47.58 20.51
N GLY A 502 25.70 47.08 21.75
CA GLY A 502 26.15 47.77 22.95
C GLY A 502 25.24 47.47 24.14
N LEU A 503 25.69 47.04 25.33
CA LEU A 503 26.99 47.13 25.98
C LEU A 503 27.06 46.06 27.10
N ASN A 504 28.24 45.49 27.31
CA ASN A 504 28.71 44.83 28.56
C ASN A 504 28.81 45.88 29.71
N PRO A 505 29.00 45.57 31.03
CA PRO A 505 29.86 44.47 31.51
C PRO A 505 29.64 43.85 32.94
N HIS A 506 30.39 42.76 33.18
CA HIS A 506 31.08 42.37 34.44
C HIS A 506 30.37 41.72 35.66
N TYR A 507 31.16 40.81 36.26
CA TYR A 507 31.18 40.23 37.63
C TYR A 507 30.52 38.86 37.92
N SER A 508 31.40 37.85 37.95
CA SER A 508 31.74 36.93 39.06
C SER A 508 30.67 36.28 39.97
N ARG A 509 31.02 35.04 40.32
CA ARG A 509 30.81 34.27 41.57
C ARG A 509 29.59 33.34 41.66
N ALA A 510 29.92 32.07 41.90
CA ALA A 510 29.09 31.06 42.58
C ALA A 510 28.58 31.56 43.95
N PRO A 511 27.58 30.88 44.56
CA PRO A 511 27.99 29.92 45.59
C PRO A 511 27.14 28.64 45.71
N LEU A 512 27.76 27.67 46.37
CA LEU A 512 27.16 26.51 47.03
C LEU A 512 26.17 26.89 48.14
N GLY A 513 25.24 25.96 48.44
CA GLY A 513 24.45 25.90 49.67
C GLY A 513 23.22 25.01 49.47
N ARG A 514 23.28 23.68 49.59
CA ARG A 514 23.25 22.82 50.80
C ARG A 514 22.01 23.03 51.69
N ARG A 515 21.42 21.86 52.05
CA ARG A 515 20.46 21.52 53.12
C ARG A 515 18.98 21.75 52.82
N SER A 516 18.03 20.91 53.23
CA SER A 516 17.92 19.49 53.63
C SER A 516 16.53 19.35 54.25
N SER A 517 16.03 18.10 54.30
CA SER A 517 14.96 17.59 55.18
C SER A 517 13.52 17.95 54.76
N SER A 518 12.51 17.07 54.85
CA SER A 518 12.38 15.65 55.19
C SER A 518 10.89 15.31 55.21
N GLY A 519 10.53 14.07 54.87
CA GLY A 519 9.20 13.47 55.07
C GLY A 519 8.89 12.48 53.95
N LEU A 520 9.39 11.23 53.96
CA LEU A 520 8.78 10.03 54.58
C LEU A 520 7.29 9.88 54.21
N GLN A 521 6.79 8.81 53.58
CA GLN A 521 6.99 7.37 53.82
C GLN A 521 6.65 6.56 52.55
N SER A 522 7.52 5.62 52.13
CA SER A 522 7.41 4.15 52.32
C SER A 522 6.44 3.45 51.37
N ASP A 523 6.64 2.24 50.88
CA ASP A 523 7.79 1.34 50.72
C ASP A 523 7.20 0.13 49.98
N ARG A 524 7.98 -0.47 49.09
CA ARG A 524 8.35 -1.89 49.20
C ARG A 524 9.37 -2.23 48.13
N SER A 525 10.63 -2.08 48.55
CA SER A 525 11.81 -2.73 48.03
C SER A 525 11.78 -4.26 48.18
N VAL A 526 12.46 -4.96 47.27
CA VAL A 526 13.33 -6.08 47.65
C VAL A 526 14.74 -5.72 47.20
N SER A 527 15.59 -5.42 48.18
CA SER A 527 17.04 -5.25 48.02
C SER A 527 17.73 -6.57 48.35
N ARG A 528 18.83 -6.88 47.66
CA ARG A 528 19.93 -7.64 48.27
C ARG A 528 21.22 -6.80 48.19
N ARG A 529 21.68 -6.45 49.39
CA ARG A 529 22.95 -5.81 49.72
C ARG A 529 24.11 -6.80 49.66
N SER A 530 25.18 -6.33 49.01
CA SER A 530 26.58 -6.27 49.46
C SER A 530 27.22 -7.46 50.19
N SER A 531 28.36 -7.93 49.66
CA SER A 531 29.69 -7.72 50.26
C SER A 531 30.76 -8.54 49.54
N LEU A 532 31.82 -7.84 49.11
CA LEU A 532 33.22 -8.27 49.19
C LEU A 532 33.50 -9.75 48.89
N LEU A 533 33.72 -10.05 47.61
CA LEU A 533 34.67 -11.08 47.21
C LEU A 533 35.53 -10.51 46.09
N ASP A 534 36.81 -10.42 46.39
CA ASP A 534 37.93 -10.26 45.49
C ASP A 534 37.80 -11.30 44.37
N VAL A 535 37.43 -10.88 43.17
CA VAL A 535 37.48 -11.70 41.96
C VAL A 535 38.18 -10.86 40.91
N THR A 536 39.51 -10.98 40.92
CA THR A 536 40.42 -10.92 39.78
C THR A 536 39.83 -10.27 38.52
N SER A 537 40.31 -9.07 38.22
CA SER A 537 40.39 -8.47 36.90
C SER A 537 40.56 -9.54 35.82
N SER A 538 39.59 -9.62 34.91
CA SER A 538 39.74 -10.39 33.68
C SER A 538 40.90 -9.79 32.84
N PRO A 539 41.75 -10.62 32.21
CA PRO A 539 43.03 -10.21 31.63
C PRO A 539 42.88 -9.74 30.17
N PHE A 540 41.95 -8.82 29.91
CA PHE A 540 41.71 -8.32 28.55
C PHE A 540 42.27 -6.91 28.39
N SER A 541 42.96 -6.67 27.27
CA SER A 541 43.45 -5.33 26.91
C SER A 541 42.28 -4.35 26.73
N PRO A 542 42.44 -3.04 27.00
CA PRO A 542 41.45 -2.00 26.74
C PRO A 542 40.92 -2.02 25.29
N LEU A 543 41.77 -2.42 24.34
CA LEU A 543 41.38 -2.62 22.95
C LEU A 543 40.36 -3.76 22.79
N HIS A 544 40.56 -4.88 23.49
CA HIS A 544 39.63 -6.01 23.49
C HIS A 544 38.31 -5.65 24.18
N GLU A 545 38.36 -4.91 25.30
CA GLU A 545 37.16 -4.41 25.99
C GLU A 545 36.33 -3.47 25.11
N LEU A 546 36.97 -2.56 24.38
CA LEU A 546 36.30 -1.69 23.42
C LEU A 546 35.69 -2.49 22.26
N GLN A 547 36.38 -3.53 21.78
CA GLN A 547 35.87 -4.40 20.72
C GLN A 547 34.60 -5.14 21.14
N GLU A 548 34.56 -5.72 22.34
CA GLU A 548 33.37 -6.37 22.87
C GLU A 548 32.24 -5.37 23.11
N SER A 549 32.56 -4.19 23.65
CA SER A 549 31.59 -3.12 23.90
C SER A 549 30.93 -2.60 22.62
N LEU A 550 31.70 -2.43 21.54
CA LEU A 550 31.15 -2.05 20.23
C LEU A 550 30.28 -3.17 19.61
N SER A 551 30.62 -4.42 19.89
CA SER A 551 29.85 -5.57 19.43
C SER A 551 28.53 -5.70 20.17
N SER A 552 28.51 -5.47 21.49
CA SER A 552 27.30 -5.51 22.32
C SER A 552 26.39 -4.31 22.12
N ALA A 553 26.95 -3.14 21.76
CA ALA A 553 26.18 -1.94 21.43
C ALA A 553 25.55 -1.95 20.02
N SER A 554 25.80 -3.00 19.23
CA SER A 554 25.18 -3.13 17.90
C SER A 554 23.68 -3.39 18.02
N ILE A 555 22.88 -2.68 17.25
CA ILE A 555 21.44 -2.89 17.12
C ILE A 555 21.08 -3.36 15.71
N GLU A 556 20.00 -4.12 15.62
CA GLU A 556 19.50 -4.67 14.37
C GLU A 556 18.81 -3.59 13.54
N SER A 557 19.12 -3.54 12.25
CA SER A 557 18.38 -2.78 11.26
C SER A 557 17.50 -3.71 10.44
N ASP A 558 16.28 -3.26 10.18
CA ASP A 558 15.32 -3.98 9.36
C ASP A 558 15.50 -3.69 7.86
N SER A 559 16.48 -2.86 7.48
CA SER A 559 16.82 -2.68 6.07
C SER A 559 17.28 -4.01 5.49
N SER A 560 16.55 -4.55 4.49
CA SER A 560 16.93 -5.64 3.59
C SER A 560 17.90 -6.69 4.18
N GLY A 561 17.47 -7.39 5.23
CA GLY A 561 18.10 -8.61 5.75
C GLY A 561 18.97 -8.44 7.00
N HIS A 562 18.38 -8.57 8.20
CA HIS A 562 19.03 -8.80 9.51
C HIS A 562 20.46 -8.24 9.66
N VAL A 563 20.67 -6.95 9.34
CA VAL A 563 21.99 -6.30 9.36
C VAL A 563 22.14 -5.47 10.63
N MET A 564 23.30 -5.56 11.29
CA MET A 564 23.56 -4.85 12.55
C MET A 564 24.37 -3.57 12.31
N TYR A 565 24.00 -2.47 12.96
CA TYR A 565 24.79 -1.23 13.00
C TYR A 565 25.01 -0.73 14.43
N VAL A 566 26.01 0.13 14.64
CA VAL A 566 26.27 0.76 15.94
C VAL A 566 25.74 2.19 15.92
N PRO A 567 24.85 2.59 16.85
CA PRO A 567 24.32 3.94 16.90
C PRO A 567 25.41 4.99 17.12
N LEU A 568 25.24 6.17 16.53
CA LEU A 568 26.20 7.27 16.66
C LEU A 568 26.38 7.72 18.13
N SER A 569 25.33 7.65 18.95
CA SER A 569 25.42 7.92 20.40
C SER A 569 26.32 6.91 21.10
N SER A 570 26.20 5.62 20.78
CA SER A 570 27.02 4.57 21.35
C SER A 570 28.48 4.70 20.95
N LEU A 571 28.76 5.09 19.70
CA LEU A 571 30.13 5.40 19.27
C LEU A 571 30.74 6.54 20.10
N ARG A 572 29.99 7.62 20.33
CA ARG A 572 30.44 8.78 21.12
C ARG A 572 30.61 8.46 22.61
N GLU A 573 29.79 7.54 23.15
CA GLU A 573 29.86 7.12 24.55
C GLU A 573 31.01 6.13 24.79
N LEU A 574 31.25 5.21 23.86
CA LEU A 574 32.27 4.17 24.00
C LEU A 574 33.68 4.65 23.64
N ILE A 575 33.81 5.52 22.62
CA ILE A 575 35.10 6.00 22.13
C ILE A 575 35.35 7.41 22.70
N THR A 576 35.91 7.43 23.91
CA THR A 576 36.29 8.67 24.63
C THR A 576 37.79 8.92 24.53
N VAL A 577 38.21 10.17 24.73
CA VAL A 577 39.64 10.55 24.69
C VAL A 577 40.47 9.69 25.64
N SER A 578 40.00 9.48 26.87
CA SER A 578 40.69 8.64 27.87
C SER A 578 40.89 7.20 27.39
N LYS A 579 39.84 6.54 26.87
CA LYS A 579 39.94 5.15 26.41
C LYS A 579 40.86 5.02 25.19
N VAL A 580 40.82 5.97 24.27
CA VAL A 580 41.71 5.97 23.10
C VAL A 580 43.15 6.19 23.54
N GLU A 581 43.41 7.08 24.50
CA GLU A 581 44.74 7.33 25.06
C GLU A 581 45.32 6.06 25.71
N ASP A 582 44.53 5.36 26.52
CA ASP A 582 44.95 4.09 27.14
C ASP A 582 45.32 3.02 26.10
N ILE A 583 44.52 2.90 25.04
CA ILE A 583 44.79 1.97 23.91
C ILE A 583 46.09 2.37 23.18
N LEU A 584 46.31 3.66 22.91
CA LEU A 584 47.51 4.12 22.21
C LEU A 584 48.79 3.86 23.02
N ARG A 585 48.71 3.97 24.34
CA ARG A 585 49.82 3.69 25.27
C ARG A 585 50.14 2.21 25.35
N GLU A 586 49.13 1.37 25.53
CA GLU A 586 49.33 -0.08 25.70
C GLU A 586 49.88 -0.73 24.42
N GLU A 587 49.38 -0.32 23.26
CA GLU A 587 49.85 -0.82 21.96
C GLU A 587 51.22 -0.22 21.55
N GLY A 588 51.77 0.72 22.34
CA GLY A 588 53.08 1.34 22.08
C GLY A 588 53.14 2.18 20.80
N LEU A 589 52.00 2.72 20.36
CA LEU A 589 51.86 3.37 19.05
C LEU A 589 52.40 4.81 19.03
N VAL A 590 52.48 5.44 20.19
CA VAL A 590 52.90 6.85 20.36
C VAL A 590 53.79 6.97 21.60
N GLN A 591 54.75 7.90 21.57
CA GLN A 591 55.43 8.31 22.79
C GLN A 591 54.43 8.92 23.79
N ASP A 592 54.55 8.57 25.08
CA ASP A 592 53.59 8.93 26.14
C ASP A 592 53.12 10.39 26.17
N ARG A 593 54.00 11.32 25.77
CA ARG A 593 53.73 12.78 25.75
C ARG A 593 52.77 13.21 24.65
N ASN A 594 52.61 12.43 23.59
CA ASN A 594 51.78 12.77 22.43
C ASN A 594 50.47 11.96 22.39
N ALA A 595 50.31 10.96 23.26
CA ALA A 595 49.16 10.05 23.28
C ALA A 595 47.82 10.80 23.46
N GLU A 596 47.76 11.77 24.37
CA GLU A 596 46.56 12.58 24.62
C GLU A 596 46.16 13.43 23.40
N THR A 597 47.14 14.04 22.72
CA THR A 597 46.91 14.88 21.53
C THR A 597 46.37 14.06 20.37
N GLU A 598 46.97 12.90 20.10
CA GLU A 598 46.49 11.99 19.04
C GLU A 598 45.14 11.36 19.40
N ALA A 599 44.89 11.04 20.67
CA ALA A 599 43.59 10.56 21.13
C ALA A 599 42.47 11.59 20.89
N ARG A 600 42.72 12.87 21.19
CA ARG A 600 41.76 13.95 20.85
C ARG A 600 41.54 14.06 19.36
N ARG A 601 42.60 14.00 18.55
CA ARG A 601 42.52 14.04 17.09
C ARG A 601 41.63 12.90 16.56
N ILE A 602 41.86 11.67 17.00
CA ILE A 602 41.08 10.49 16.60
C ILE A 602 39.58 10.68 16.93
N VAL A 603 39.25 11.08 18.17
CA VAL A 603 37.86 11.26 18.60
C VAL A 603 37.15 12.39 17.81
N GLN A 604 37.89 13.43 17.41
CA GLN A 604 37.33 14.58 16.70
C GLN A 604 37.16 14.34 15.19
N THR A 605 38.11 13.67 14.53
CA THR A 605 38.14 13.58 13.06
C THR A 605 37.91 12.19 12.50
N SER A 606 38.11 11.13 13.29
CA SER A 606 38.23 9.76 12.80
C SER A 606 37.53 8.73 13.71
N LEU A 607 36.42 9.14 14.34
CA LEU A 607 35.66 8.33 15.30
C LEU A 607 35.16 7.03 14.65
N LYS A 608 34.56 7.12 13.45
CA LYS A 608 33.99 5.97 12.72
C LYS A 608 35.10 5.09 12.17
N LEU A 609 36.14 5.69 11.59
CA LEU A 609 37.30 4.99 11.06
C LEU A 609 37.99 4.17 12.16
N PHE A 610 38.20 4.76 13.33
CA PHE A 610 38.76 4.05 14.49
C PHE A 610 37.87 2.88 14.92
N ALA A 611 36.55 3.08 15.04
CA ALA A 611 35.61 2.01 15.37
C ALA A 611 35.65 0.84 14.37
N ILE A 612 35.74 1.14 13.07
CA ILE A 612 35.89 0.14 12.01
C ILE A 612 37.16 -0.67 12.24
N LEU A 613 38.31 -0.01 12.43
CA LEU A 613 39.59 -0.68 12.65
C LEU A 613 39.60 -1.54 13.93
N VAL A 614 39.01 -1.08 15.02
CA VAL A 614 38.89 -1.82 16.28
C VAL A 614 38.09 -3.11 16.10
N ILE A 615 36.92 -3.07 15.45
CA ILE A 615 36.14 -4.29 15.15
C ILE A 615 36.90 -5.25 14.21
N ARG A 616 37.80 -4.72 13.37
CA ARG A 616 38.67 -5.52 12.50
C ARG A 616 39.92 -6.05 13.18
N LYS A 617 40.13 -5.81 14.48
CA LYS A 617 41.35 -6.16 15.23
C LYS A 617 42.61 -5.52 14.64
N ARG A 618 42.46 -4.32 14.07
CA ARG A 618 43.51 -3.52 13.43
C ARG A 618 43.54 -2.08 13.96
N GLY A 619 43.11 -1.88 15.21
CA GLY A 619 43.05 -0.56 15.85
C GLY A 619 44.39 0.20 15.81
N ALA A 620 45.50 -0.54 15.87
CA ALA A 620 46.86 -0.02 15.78
C ALA A 620 47.18 0.75 14.48
N ASP A 621 46.49 0.45 13.37
CA ASP A 621 46.77 1.09 12.08
C ASP A 621 46.22 2.51 11.97
N ILE A 622 45.43 3.00 12.94
CA ILE A 622 44.75 4.31 12.85
C ILE A 622 45.71 5.46 12.55
N LEU A 623 46.91 5.45 13.16
CA LEU A 623 47.92 6.50 12.93
C LEU A 623 48.50 6.46 11.52
N ARG A 624 48.56 5.28 10.89
CA ARG A 624 49.01 5.14 9.48
C ARG A 624 47.98 5.77 8.54
N PHE A 625 46.68 5.52 8.77
CA PHE A 625 45.60 6.16 8.01
C PHE A 625 45.63 7.68 8.18
N LEU A 626 45.77 8.17 9.41
CA LEU A 626 45.87 9.60 9.71
C LEU A 626 47.15 10.24 9.12
N GLY A 627 48.24 9.49 9.01
CA GLY A 627 49.48 9.92 8.35
C GLY A 627 49.34 10.10 6.84
N GLU A 628 48.44 9.35 6.20
CA GLU A 628 48.05 9.55 4.80
C GLU A 628 46.96 10.63 4.62
N GLY A 629 46.49 11.25 5.71
CA GLY A 629 45.44 12.25 5.69
C GLY A 629 44.03 11.69 5.59
N ILE A 630 43.84 10.39 5.84
CA ILE A 630 42.54 9.71 5.76
C ILE A 630 41.80 9.83 7.09
N SER A 631 40.55 10.29 7.04
CA SER A 631 39.68 10.50 8.19
C SER A 631 38.23 10.04 7.92
N ASP A 632 37.29 10.35 8.81
CA ASP A 632 35.88 9.99 8.62
C ASP A 632 35.26 10.64 7.36
N THR A 633 35.83 11.75 6.86
CA THR A 633 35.36 12.42 5.63
C THR A 633 35.62 11.62 4.36
N ASP A 634 36.58 10.69 4.41
CA ASP A 634 37.02 9.88 3.26
C ASP A 634 36.24 8.56 3.10
N LEU A 635 35.35 8.26 4.06
CA LEU A 635 34.46 7.11 4.04
C LEU A 635 33.22 7.38 3.16
N PRO A 636 32.62 6.36 2.51
CA PRO A 636 33.00 4.95 2.51
C PRO A 636 34.17 4.65 1.58
N PHE A 637 34.94 3.60 1.89
CA PHE A 637 35.96 3.07 1.00
C PHE A 637 35.34 2.24 -0.12
N MET A 638 35.70 2.55 -1.37
CA MET A 638 35.14 1.96 -2.58
C MET A 638 36.13 0.99 -3.22
N MET A 639 35.64 -0.12 -3.76
CA MET A 639 36.48 -1.04 -4.52
C MET A 639 36.87 -0.45 -5.87
N LYS A 640 38.17 -0.51 -6.19
CA LYS A 640 38.66 -0.13 -7.51
C LYS A 640 38.25 -1.18 -8.55
N PRO A 641 37.57 -0.80 -9.66
CA PRO A 641 37.27 -1.74 -10.73
C PRO A 641 38.57 -2.25 -11.34
N ALA A 642 38.68 -3.57 -11.52
CA ALA A 642 39.89 -4.21 -12.03
C ALA A 642 40.21 -3.67 -13.43
N ARG A 643 41.32 -2.94 -13.58
CA ARG A 643 41.91 -2.72 -14.89
C ARG A 643 42.47 -4.04 -15.38
N THR A 644 42.21 -4.39 -16.63
CA THR A 644 42.77 -5.57 -17.31
C THR A 644 44.27 -5.67 -17.02
N GLY A 645 44.67 -6.63 -16.17
CA GLY A 645 46.06 -6.93 -15.83
C GLY A 645 46.54 -6.62 -14.40
N SER A 646 45.70 -6.14 -13.47
CA SER A 646 46.09 -6.04 -12.05
C SER A 646 45.41 -7.15 -11.22
N GLU A 647 46.20 -8.06 -10.65
CA GLU A 647 45.72 -9.20 -9.86
C GLU A 647 45.29 -8.84 -8.42
N ARG A 648 45.65 -7.65 -7.91
CA ARG A 648 45.49 -7.30 -6.49
C ARG A 648 44.33 -6.32 -6.24
N MET A 649 43.50 -6.64 -5.25
CA MET A 649 42.35 -5.83 -4.86
C MET A 649 42.81 -4.58 -4.11
N THR A 650 42.30 -3.40 -4.48
CA THR A 650 42.61 -2.13 -3.80
C THR A 650 41.34 -1.35 -3.51
N LEU A 651 41.36 -0.55 -2.43
CA LEU A 651 40.29 0.38 -2.06
C LEU A 651 40.73 1.82 -2.32
N GLN A 652 39.76 2.64 -2.70
CA GLN A 652 39.89 4.08 -2.83
C GLN A 652 38.99 4.79 -1.81
N THR A 653 39.36 5.99 -1.41
CA THR A 653 38.48 6.89 -0.66
C THR A 653 37.27 7.29 -1.51
N ASN A 654 36.23 7.82 -0.89
CA ASN A 654 35.06 8.37 -1.60
C ASN A 654 35.43 9.48 -2.62
N GLY A 655 36.57 10.16 -2.42
CA GLY A 655 37.16 11.15 -3.32
C GLY A 655 38.06 10.58 -4.42
N GLY A 656 38.20 9.25 -4.50
CA GLY A 656 38.98 8.57 -5.55
C GLY A 656 40.48 8.44 -5.27
N CYS A 657 40.94 8.73 -4.05
CA CYS A 657 42.36 8.59 -3.69
C CYS A 657 42.68 7.13 -3.31
N ASP A 658 43.78 6.59 -3.83
CA ASP A 658 44.27 5.25 -3.47
C ASP A 658 44.75 5.22 -2.01
N ILE A 659 44.30 4.24 -1.23
CA ILE A 659 44.69 4.05 0.17
C ILE A 659 45.96 3.19 0.23
N LYS A 660 47.12 3.81 0.51
CA LYS A 660 48.42 3.12 0.42
C LYS A 660 48.67 2.23 1.63
N VAL A 661 48.13 2.55 2.80
CA VAL A 661 48.23 1.71 4.02
C VAL A 661 47.78 0.26 3.77
N LEU A 662 46.84 0.05 2.85
CA LEU A 662 46.30 -1.27 2.53
C LEU A 662 47.23 -2.12 1.65
N SER A 663 48.37 -1.61 1.18
CA SER A 663 49.33 -2.36 0.35
C SER A 663 49.95 -3.56 1.06
N GLU A 664 49.90 -3.59 2.39
CA GLU A 664 50.37 -4.70 3.22
C GLU A 664 49.25 -5.67 3.62
N TRP A 665 47.99 -5.33 3.31
CA TRP A 665 46.82 -6.12 3.71
C TRP A 665 46.53 -7.22 2.68
N THR A 666 45.99 -8.34 3.14
CA THR A 666 45.55 -9.44 2.29
C THR A 666 44.19 -9.16 1.65
N ASP A 667 43.92 -9.73 0.48
CA ASP A 667 42.64 -9.52 -0.22
C ASP A 667 41.40 -9.88 0.63
N PRO A 668 41.39 -10.95 1.47
CA PRO A 668 40.28 -11.23 2.37
C PRO A 668 40.07 -10.14 3.44
N GLU A 669 41.15 -9.55 3.96
CA GLU A 669 41.07 -8.46 4.94
C GLU A 669 40.47 -7.19 4.30
N ILE A 670 40.91 -6.86 3.08
CA ILE A 670 40.41 -5.74 2.29
C ILE A 670 38.91 -5.92 1.98
N LYS A 671 38.50 -7.10 1.48
CA LYS A 671 37.08 -7.42 1.24
C LYS A 671 36.24 -7.33 2.53
N SER A 672 36.80 -7.80 3.65
CA SER A 672 36.11 -7.74 4.93
C SER A 672 35.95 -6.31 5.46
N LEU A 673 36.98 -5.47 5.30
CA LEU A 673 36.92 -4.03 5.63
C LEU A 673 35.83 -3.34 4.80
N ALA A 674 35.85 -3.54 3.48
CA ALA A 674 34.90 -2.95 2.55
C ALA A 674 33.44 -3.34 2.86
N LYS A 675 33.20 -4.57 3.33
CA LYS A 675 31.87 -5.06 3.73
C LYS A 675 31.46 -4.58 5.12
N LYS A 676 32.36 -4.61 6.11
CA LYS A 676 32.02 -4.34 7.52
C LYS A 676 31.98 -2.85 7.87
N GLN A 677 32.57 -1.97 7.07
CA GLN A 677 32.55 -0.52 7.31
C GLN A 677 31.13 0.02 7.50
N TRP A 678 30.16 -0.52 6.74
CA TRP A 678 28.77 -0.05 6.74
C TRP A 678 28.08 -0.13 8.11
N ARG A 679 28.56 -0.99 9.01
CA ARG A 679 28.07 -1.10 10.41
C ARG A 679 28.30 0.18 11.23
N MET A 680 29.26 1.02 10.83
CA MET A 680 29.61 2.27 11.50
C MET A 680 29.19 3.52 10.70
N LEU A 681 28.60 3.31 9.51
CA LEU A 681 28.29 4.37 8.55
C LEU A 681 26.79 4.61 8.40
N ALA A 682 25.97 4.21 9.38
CA ALA A 682 24.55 4.50 9.36
C ALA A 682 24.33 6.04 9.29
N PRO A 683 23.53 6.55 8.33
CA PRO A 683 23.36 7.98 8.10
C PRO A 683 22.66 8.70 9.26
N VAL A 684 22.83 10.02 9.32
CA VAL A 684 22.03 10.92 10.15
C VAL A 684 21.11 11.71 9.22
N PHE A 685 19.81 11.54 9.38
CA PHE A 685 18.82 12.14 8.50
C PHE A 685 18.52 13.59 8.89
N GLU A 686 18.60 14.47 7.89
CA GLU A 686 18.32 15.89 7.99
C GLU A 686 17.02 16.23 7.27
N ARG A 687 16.34 17.25 7.78
CA ARG A 687 15.05 17.66 7.26
C ARG A 687 15.15 18.25 5.86
N GLY A 688 14.28 17.82 4.94
CA GLY A 688 14.20 18.30 3.56
C GLY A 688 15.34 17.83 2.66
N LYS A 689 16.28 17.02 3.15
CA LYS A 689 17.43 16.55 2.39
C LYS A 689 17.06 15.33 1.54
N HIS A 690 17.73 15.20 0.40
CA HIS A 690 17.69 14.02 -0.45
C HIS A 690 19.01 13.27 -0.34
N TYR A 691 18.93 11.95 -0.23
CA TYR A 691 20.10 11.07 -0.16
C TYR A 691 20.08 10.05 -1.29
N ASP A 692 21.22 9.82 -1.94
CA ASP A 692 21.39 8.72 -2.90
C ASP A 692 22.31 7.67 -2.26
N PHE A 693 21.73 6.52 -1.91
CA PHE A 693 22.41 5.46 -1.18
C PHE A 693 22.71 4.25 -2.06
N PRO A 694 23.94 3.70 -1.99
CA PRO A 694 24.25 2.41 -2.60
C PRO A 694 23.52 1.28 -1.86
N VAL A 695 23.31 0.15 -2.54
CA VAL A 695 22.64 -1.05 -1.98
C VAL A 695 23.31 -1.57 -0.70
N ALA A 696 24.61 -1.31 -0.51
CA ALA A 696 25.35 -1.74 0.67
C ALA A 696 25.12 -0.85 1.92
N GLN A 697 24.45 0.29 1.77
CA GLN A 697 24.20 1.22 2.87
C GLN A 697 23.24 0.58 3.88
N ILE A 698 23.67 0.48 5.15
CA ILE A 698 22.78 0.12 6.24
C ILE A 698 22.04 1.38 6.67
N LEU A 699 20.71 1.35 6.60
CA LEU A 699 19.83 2.45 7.02
C LEU A 699 19.44 2.26 8.50
N PRO A 700 19.34 3.31 9.32
CA PRO A 700 19.09 3.20 10.76
C PRO A 700 17.58 3.03 11.06
N PHE A 701 16.91 2.13 10.36
CA PHE A 701 15.50 1.77 10.57
C PHE A 701 15.40 0.52 11.46
N THR A 702 14.64 0.61 12.53
CA THR A 702 14.40 -0.49 13.51
C THR A 702 12.91 -0.77 13.64
N ASN A 703 12.51 -1.97 14.11
CA ASN A 703 11.14 -2.34 14.49
C ASN A 703 10.04 -2.03 13.43
N SER A 704 10.35 -2.13 12.14
CA SER A 704 9.41 -2.03 11.05
C SER A 704 8.40 -3.18 11.11
N ARG A 705 7.23 -2.92 11.69
CA ARG A 705 6.06 -3.74 11.42
C ARG A 705 5.69 -3.46 9.97
N ARG A 706 5.83 -4.46 9.11
CA ARG A 706 5.29 -4.45 7.74
C ARG A 706 3.77 -4.44 7.80
N ILE A 707 3.20 -3.29 8.10
CA ILE A 707 1.83 -2.96 7.76
C ILE A 707 1.94 -2.40 6.35
N GLU A 708 1.98 -3.30 5.37
CA GLU A 708 2.03 -2.94 3.95
C GLU A 708 0.65 -2.38 3.57
N ILE A 709 0.55 -1.05 3.52
CA ILE A 709 -0.56 -0.40 2.83
C ILE A 709 -0.13 -0.27 1.38
N GLU A 710 -0.45 -1.29 0.58
CA GLU A 710 -0.22 -1.25 -0.86
C GLU A 710 -1.28 -0.35 -1.52
N SER A 711 -0.80 0.74 -2.10
CA SER A 711 -1.54 1.50 -3.10
C SER A 711 -0.99 1.11 -4.48
N GLY A 712 -1.79 1.19 -5.55
CA GLY A 712 -1.38 0.76 -6.89
C GLY A 712 -0.11 1.42 -7.48
N PHE A 713 0.50 2.40 -6.78
CA PHE A 713 1.73 3.09 -7.21
C PHE A 713 2.83 3.15 -6.15
N SER A 714 2.55 2.78 -4.89
CA SER A 714 3.52 2.85 -3.81
C SER A 714 3.19 1.91 -2.64
N GLU A 715 4.23 1.49 -1.95
CA GLU A 715 4.19 0.73 -0.70
C GLU A 715 4.51 1.68 0.45
N VAL A 716 3.66 1.74 1.48
CA VAL A 716 3.96 2.51 2.70
C VAL A 716 4.15 1.57 3.87
N PHE A 717 5.27 1.71 4.60
CA PHE A 717 5.55 0.94 5.81
C PHE A 717 5.99 1.83 6.98
N GLN A 718 5.77 1.36 8.21
CA GLN A 718 6.22 2.02 9.43
C GLN A 718 7.69 1.70 9.69
N ALA A 719 8.49 2.68 10.11
CA ALA A 719 9.85 2.48 10.59
C ALA A 719 10.16 3.35 11.81
N PHE A 720 11.07 2.87 12.67
CA PHE A 720 11.59 3.64 13.80
C PHE A 720 13.02 4.09 13.51
N ILE A 721 13.34 5.34 13.80
CA ILE A 721 14.69 5.90 13.65
C ILE A 721 15.22 6.25 15.04
N HIS A 722 16.40 5.74 15.38
CA HIS A 722 17.08 6.06 16.63
C HIS A 722 17.42 7.56 16.71
N GLY A 723 17.28 8.18 17.88
CA GLY A 723 17.42 9.64 18.08
C GLY A 723 18.80 10.22 17.75
N ALA A 724 19.83 9.37 17.73
CA ALA A 724 21.17 9.75 17.28
C ALA A 724 21.30 9.87 15.75
N HIS A 725 20.28 9.44 15.00
CA HIS A 725 20.29 9.33 13.53
C HIS A 725 19.27 10.24 12.84
N HIS A 726 18.76 11.27 13.54
CA HIS A 726 17.93 12.30 12.93
C HIS A 726 18.12 13.68 13.60
N THR A 727 17.76 14.76 12.90
CA THR A 727 17.80 16.15 13.42
C THR A 727 16.46 16.88 13.37
N PHE A 728 15.38 16.20 12.97
CA PHE A 728 14.09 16.83 12.67
C PHE A 728 13.05 16.74 13.80
N TRP A 729 13.41 16.24 14.99
CA TRP A 729 12.47 15.95 16.09
C TRP A 729 13.04 16.36 17.46
N ASP A 730 12.70 17.56 17.93
CA ASP A 730 13.06 18.06 19.26
C ASP A 730 11.79 18.25 20.10
N PHE A 731 11.35 17.22 20.80
CA PHE A 731 10.21 17.30 21.73
C PHE A 731 10.65 17.16 23.18
N PRO A 732 10.22 18.07 24.08
CA PRO A 732 10.32 17.85 25.51
C PRO A 732 9.20 16.91 25.97
N GLY A 733 9.52 15.67 26.38
CA GLY A 733 8.55 14.81 27.09
C GLY A 733 8.51 13.31 26.78
N CYS A 734 9.34 12.75 25.88
CA CYS A 734 9.33 11.30 25.61
C CYS A 734 10.50 10.56 26.27
N ARG A 735 10.19 9.47 26.97
CA ARG A 735 11.17 8.42 27.29
C ARG A 735 11.65 7.77 25.98
N ASP A 736 12.96 7.60 25.85
CA ASP A 736 13.64 6.70 24.89
C ASP A 736 13.92 7.13 23.43
N ARG A 737 13.81 8.42 23.07
CA ARG A 737 14.49 9.02 21.88
C ARG A 737 14.37 8.23 20.54
N GLN A 738 13.21 7.71 20.14
CA GLN A 738 12.99 7.11 18.81
C GLN A 738 11.92 7.87 18.02
N ALA A 739 12.19 8.23 16.77
CA ALA A 739 11.21 8.84 15.87
C ALA A 739 10.48 7.76 15.06
N VAL A 740 9.15 7.82 15.05
CA VAL A 740 8.31 6.92 14.25
C VAL A 740 7.96 7.59 12.93
N VAL A 741 8.28 6.94 11.81
CA VAL A 741 8.10 7.48 10.46
C VAL A 741 7.33 6.53 9.56
N ALA A 742 6.64 7.10 8.58
CA ALA A 742 6.08 6.39 7.44
C ALA A 742 7.05 6.50 6.26
N VAL A 743 7.49 5.37 5.71
CA VAL A 743 8.34 5.30 4.54
C VAL A 743 7.49 4.88 3.35
N LYS A 744 7.30 5.79 2.40
CA LYS A 744 6.60 5.56 1.13
C LYS A 744 7.61 5.22 0.06
N LYS A 745 7.60 3.98 -0.40
CA LYS A 745 8.43 3.44 -1.47
C LYS A 745 7.63 3.46 -2.77
N LEU A 746 8.16 4.12 -3.79
CA LEU A 746 7.50 4.20 -5.10
C LEU A 746 7.84 2.96 -5.94
N PHE A 747 6.83 2.38 -6.58
CA PHE A 747 7.02 1.26 -7.52
C PHE A 747 7.45 1.72 -8.92
N SER A 748 7.13 2.97 -9.27
CA SER A 748 7.49 3.54 -10.57
C SER A 748 8.99 3.78 -10.66
N LEU A 749 9.59 3.29 -11.74
CA LEU A 749 10.98 3.59 -12.12
C LEU A 749 11.12 4.99 -12.74
N ASP A 750 10.02 5.68 -13.02
CA ASP A 750 10.03 7.03 -13.58
C ASP A 750 10.43 8.07 -12.51
N PRO A 751 11.61 8.70 -12.62
CA PRO A 751 12.04 9.72 -11.67
C PRO A 751 11.13 10.95 -11.64
N SER A 752 10.33 11.18 -12.69
CA SER A 752 9.48 12.37 -12.81
C SER A 752 8.42 12.43 -11.70
N ARG A 753 7.80 11.29 -11.36
CA ARG A 753 6.76 11.24 -10.31
C ARG A 753 7.32 11.54 -8.93
N PHE A 754 8.47 10.96 -8.62
CA PHE A 754 9.21 11.26 -7.40
C PHE A 754 9.54 12.76 -7.32
N GLN A 755 10.05 13.32 -8.43
CA GLN A 755 10.46 14.71 -8.49
C GLN A 755 9.27 15.66 -8.29
N ILE A 756 8.13 15.39 -8.93
CA ILE A 756 6.89 16.17 -8.79
C ILE A 756 6.40 16.18 -7.34
N GLU A 757 6.25 15.00 -6.72
CA GLU A 757 5.74 14.88 -5.35
C GLU A 757 6.69 15.57 -4.36
N ARG A 758 8.00 15.35 -4.51
CA ARG A 758 9.04 16.00 -3.70
C ARG A 758 9.01 17.51 -3.85
N ASP A 759 8.99 18.01 -5.08
CA ASP A 759 9.05 19.45 -5.37
C ASP A 759 7.81 20.17 -4.86
N MET A 760 6.64 19.54 -4.93
CA MET A 760 5.41 20.11 -4.38
C MET A 760 5.51 20.26 -2.86
N HIS A 761 5.91 19.21 -2.13
CA HIS A 761 6.12 19.30 -0.69
C HIS A 761 7.18 20.34 -0.29
N MET A 762 8.31 20.35 -1.01
CA MET A 762 9.40 21.28 -0.72
C MET A 762 9.01 22.74 -1.01
N THR A 763 8.28 22.98 -2.09
CA THR A 763 7.92 24.33 -2.50
C THR A 763 6.76 24.89 -1.69
N LEU A 764 5.70 24.10 -1.44
CA LEU A 764 4.60 24.52 -0.56
C LEU A 764 5.10 24.94 0.83
N ARG A 765 6.07 24.18 1.36
CA ARG A 765 6.71 24.51 2.63
C ARG A 765 7.56 25.78 2.55
N LYS A 766 8.30 25.99 1.46
CA LYS A 766 9.12 27.20 1.28
C LYS A 766 8.27 28.46 1.13
N THR A 767 7.17 28.37 0.39
CA THR A 767 6.32 29.54 0.09
C THR A 767 5.41 29.92 1.25
N SER A 768 4.86 28.94 1.97
CA SER A 768 3.79 29.17 2.95
C SER A 768 4.16 28.76 4.38
N GLY A 769 5.36 28.20 4.58
CA GLY A 769 5.74 27.56 5.84
C GLY A 769 5.05 26.20 6.05
N PRO A 770 5.26 25.57 7.22
CA PRO A 770 4.55 24.35 7.59
C PRO A 770 3.06 24.63 7.83
N HIS A 771 2.17 23.90 7.14
CA HIS A 771 0.72 24.04 7.33
C HIS A 771 0.19 22.94 8.27
N PRO A 772 -0.66 23.26 9.28
CA PRO A 772 -1.10 22.28 10.29
C PRO A 772 -1.87 21.08 9.72
N HIS A 773 -2.61 21.26 8.62
CA HIS A 773 -3.44 20.24 7.97
C HIS A 773 -2.83 19.62 6.71
N LEU A 774 -1.52 19.79 6.47
CA LEU A 774 -0.81 19.17 5.35
C LEU A 774 0.40 18.38 5.86
N ILE A 775 0.55 17.13 5.43
CA ILE A 775 1.65 16.29 5.89
C ILE A 775 3.00 16.87 5.44
N ASN A 776 3.94 16.95 6.38
CA ASN A 776 5.26 17.50 6.13
C ASN A 776 6.24 16.41 5.71
N LEU A 777 6.81 16.52 4.52
CA LEU A 777 7.92 15.66 4.07
C LEU A 777 9.13 15.86 5.00
N LEU A 778 9.60 14.77 5.60
CA LEU A 778 10.76 14.78 6.50
C LEU A 778 12.05 14.76 5.71
N PHE A 779 12.25 13.76 4.86
CA PHE A 779 13.39 13.62 3.97
C PHE A 779 13.06 12.64 2.84
N THR A 780 13.94 12.51 1.87
CA THR A 780 13.79 11.55 0.77
C THR A 780 15.10 10.80 0.56
N TYR A 781 15.02 9.59 0.03
CA TYR A 781 16.21 8.87 -0.38
C TYR A 781 15.95 7.96 -1.58
N LYS A 782 17.03 7.65 -2.28
CA LYS A 782 17.08 6.64 -3.33
C LYS A 782 17.97 5.50 -2.84
N GLU A 783 17.50 4.27 -2.99
CA GLU A 783 18.26 3.06 -2.68
C GLU A 783 18.27 2.19 -3.95
N GLY A 784 19.44 2.06 -4.59
CA GLY A 784 19.52 1.41 -5.89
C GLY A 784 18.68 2.16 -6.95
N SER A 785 17.65 1.51 -7.51
CA SER A 785 16.71 2.12 -8.47
C SER A 785 15.40 2.62 -7.84
N LYS A 786 15.23 2.49 -6.51
CA LYS A 786 13.96 2.71 -5.82
C LYS A 786 13.95 4.04 -5.08
N PHE A 787 12.89 4.82 -5.30
CA PHE A 787 12.68 6.13 -4.66
C PHE A 787 11.80 6.01 -3.42
N HIS A 788 12.18 6.73 -2.37
CA HIS A 788 11.49 6.72 -1.08
C HIS A 788 11.24 8.13 -0.56
N LEU A 789 10.03 8.37 -0.07
CA LEU A 789 9.63 9.58 0.65
C LEU A 789 9.33 9.22 2.10
N VAL A 790 9.81 10.02 3.04
CA VAL A 790 9.66 9.74 4.48
C VAL A 790 8.84 10.84 5.15
N PHE A 791 7.78 10.43 5.84
CA PHE A 791 6.80 11.29 6.50
C PHE A 791 6.68 10.95 8.00
N PRO A 792 6.10 11.82 8.83
CA PRO A 792 5.69 11.46 10.18
C PRO A 792 4.67 10.32 10.14
N TRP A 793 4.80 9.35 11.05
CA TRP A 793 3.81 8.28 11.18
C TRP A 793 2.56 8.77 11.91
N ALA A 794 1.39 8.62 11.28
CA ALA A 794 0.10 8.89 11.89
C ALA A 794 -0.50 7.63 12.52
N ASP A 795 -1.32 7.78 13.56
CA ASP A 795 -1.87 6.63 14.28
C ASP A 795 -2.91 5.85 13.44
N VAL A 796 -3.80 6.58 12.75
CA VAL A 796 -4.84 6.02 11.89
C VAL A 796 -5.19 6.98 10.74
N ASN A 797 -5.75 6.45 9.64
CA ASN A 797 -6.46 7.26 8.65
C ASN A 797 -7.89 7.59 9.12
N LEU A 798 -8.55 8.55 8.49
CA LEU A 798 -9.85 9.08 8.91
C LEU A 798 -10.96 8.01 8.85
N ARG A 799 -10.93 7.10 7.86
CA ARG A 799 -11.89 5.99 7.81
C ARG A 799 -11.74 5.03 9.00
N THR A 800 -10.51 4.71 9.37
CA THR A 800 -10.21 3.88 10.55
C THR A 800 -10.49 4.64 11.85
N TYR A 801 -10.30 5.95 11.86
CA TYR A 801 -10.68 6.82 12.98
C TYR A 801 -12.18 6.72 13.27
N TRP A 802 -13.01 6.86 12.24
CA TRP A 802 -14.47 6.75 12.38
C TRP A 802 -14.94 5.37 12.87
N SER A 803 -14.29 4.29 12.43
CA SER A 803 -14.66 2.93 12.86
C SER A 803 -14.23 2.59 14.28
N ARG A 804 -13.09 3.13 14.74
CA ARG A 804 -12.54 2.83 16.08
C ARG A 804 -13.10 3.68 17.20
N ILE A 805 -13.62 4.88 16.88
CA ILE A 805 -14.08 5.84 17.88
C ILE A 805 -15.62 5.91 17.82
N PRO A 806 -16.31 5.10 18.65
CA PRO A 806 -17.76 5.12 18.69
C PRO A 806 -18.25 6.41 19.35
N LEU A 807 -19.08 7.16 18.63
CA LEU A 807 -19.82 8.30 19.18
C LEU A 807 -20.98 7.75 20.01
N LYS A 808 -20.78 7.62 21.33
CA LYS A 808 -21.85 7.17 22.26
C LYS A 808 -22.95 8.25 22.44
N GLN A 809 -22.56 9.52 22.37
CA GLN A 809 -23.43 10.71 22.38
C GLN A 809 -22.74 11.80 21.55
N ILE A 810 -23.51 12.72 20.96
CA ILE A 810 -22.94 13.89 20.29
C ILE A 810 -22.33 14.79 21.35
N ASP A 811 -21.00 14.82 21.36
CA ASP A 811 -20.22 15.76 22.16
C ASP A 811 -20.05 17.04 21.35
N TYR A 812 -20.55 18.16 21.86
CA TYR A 812 -20.43 19.48 21.22
C TYR A 812 -18.96 19.82 20.94
N HIS A 813 -18.03 19.41 21.82
CA HIS A 813 -16.60 19.60 21.60
C HIS A 813 -16.13 18.86 20.36
N LYS A 814 -16.70 17.67 20.09
CA LYS A 814 -16.42 16.89 18.90
C LYS A 814 -16.96 17.52 17.64
N VAL A 815 -18.18 18.06 17.69
CA VAL A 815 -18.80 18.78 16.56
C VAL A 815 -17.98 20.02 16.18
N LEU A 816 -17.60 20.83 17.19
CA LEU A 816 -16.74 21.98 16.99
C LEU A 816 -15.36 21.58 16.46
N TRP A 817 -14.75 20.54 17.04
CA TRP A 817 -13.49 19.99 16.55
C TRP A 817 -13.61 19.55 15.09
N SER A 818 -14.67 18.83 14.71
CA SER A 818 -14.89 18.40 13.33
C SER A 818 -14.99 19.59 12.37
N LEU A 819 -15.69 20.66 12.73
CA LEU A 819 -15.76 21.88 11.92
C LEU A 819 -14.38 22.55 11.80
N LYS A 820 -13.60 22.63 12.87
CA LYS A 820 -12.20 23.11 12.83
C LYS A 820 -11.35 22.27 11.88
N GLN A 821 -11.46 20.94 11.95
CA GLN A 821 -10.72 20.05 11.07
C GLN A 821 -11.12 20.23 9.61
N MET A 822 -12.42 20.30 9.29
CA MET A 822 -12.91 20.56 7.94
C MET A 822 -12.38 21.90 7.41
N THR A 823 -12.50 22.96 8.21
CA THR A 823 -11.99 24.29 7.87
C THR A 823 -10.49 24.27 7.57
N GLY A 824 -9.72 23.55 8.38
CA GLY A 824 -8.29 23.35 8.20
C GLY A 824 -7.91 22.53 6.96
N LEU A 825 -8.67 21.48 6.64
CA LEU A 825 -8.51 20.71 5.41
C LEU A 825 -8.80 21.57 4.16
N ALA A 826 -9.82 22.43 4.21
CA ALA A 826 -10.12 23.37 3.13
C ALA A 826 -8.99 24.42 2.96
N SER A 827 -8.42 24.92 4.06
CA SER A 827 -7.22 25.78 4.03
C SER A 827 -6.04 25.10 3.34
N ALA A 828 -5.74 23.86 3.73
CA ALA A 828 -4.66 23.08 3.13
C ALA A 828 -4.90 22.85 1.63
N LEU A 829 -6.15 22.56 1.23
CA LEU A 829 -6.50 22.40 -0.18
C LEU A 829 -6.36 23.71 -0.98
N SER A 830 -6.75 24.85 -0.39
CA SER A 830 -6.56 26.17 -0.99
C SER A 830 -5.07 26.45 -1.26
N LEU A 831 -4.19 26.03 -0.36
CA LEU A 831 -2.74 26.15 -0.50
C LEU A 831 -2.19 25.27 -1.63
N ILE A 832 -2.67 24.03 -1.76
CA ILE A 832 -2.35 23.16 -2.90
C ILE A 832 -2.84 23.78 -4.21
N HIS A 833 -4.05 24.34 -4.22
CA HIS A 833 -4.65 24.96 -5.41
C HIS A 833 -3.99 26.28 -5.84
N GLY A 834 -3.38 27.00 -4.89
CA GLY A 834 -2.58 28.20 -5.14
C GLY A 834 -1.16 27.90 -5.65
N PHE A 835 -0.75 26.64 -5.66
CA PHE A 835 0.59 26.24 -6.10
C PHE A 835 0.83 26.52 -7.59
N GLN A 836 1.96 27.17 -7.90
CA GLN A 836 2.48 27.41 -9.25
C GLN A 836 3.95 27.01 -9.32
N LEU A 837 4.35 26.23 -10.33
CA LEU A 837 5.77 26.04 -10.63
C LEU A 837 6.32 27.26 -11.38
N LEU A 838 7.44 27.77 -10.89
CA LEU A 838 8.30 28.69 -11.61
C LEU A 838 9.17 27.87 -12.57
N ASP A 839 8.75 27.78 -13.84
CA ASP A 839 9.65 27.38 -14.92
C ASP A 839 10.27 28.67 -15.50
N GLU A 840 11.60 28.82 -15.38
CA GLU A 840 12.35 29.97 -15.90
C GLU A 840 12.20 30.12 -17.43
N ARG A 841 11.81 29.05 -18.14
CA ARG A 841 11.56 29.10 -19.58
C ARG A 841 10.15 29.57 -19.92
N GLN A 842 9.17 29.41 -19.03
CA GLN A 842 7.77 29.82 -19.21
C GLN A 842 7.05 30.06 -17.86
N PRO A 843 7.06 31.28 -17.29
CA PRO A 843 6.37 31.57 -16.03
C PRO A 843 4.85 31.39 -16.15
N GLY A 844 4.24 30.61 -15.23
CA GLY A 844 2.78 30.59 -15.00
C GLY A 844 1.97 29.42 -15.60
N ARG A 845 2.58 28.29 -15.99
CA ARG A 845 1.89 27.25 -16.79
C ARG A 845 1.34 26.04 -16.03
N TYR A 846 1.60 25.87 -14.72
CA TYR A 846 1.20 24.71 -13.93
C TYR A 846 0.44 25.11 -12.65
N PHE A 847 -0.71 24.48 -12.39
CA PHE A 847 -1.51 24.67 -11.17
C PHE A 847 -1.56 23.38 -10.35
N GLY A 848 -1.46 23.49 -9.02
CA GLY A 848 -1.61 22.34 -8.13
C GLY A 848 -3.05 21.83 -8.01
N ARG A 849 -3.21 20.51 -8.02
CA ARG A 849 -4.46 19.76 -7.77
C ARG A 849 -4.07 18.49 -7.01
N HIS A 850 -4.87 18.04 -6.06
CA HIS A 850 -4.60 16.79 -5.35
C HIS A 850 -5.01 15.56 -6.17
N GLY A 851 -6.25 15.52 -6.67
CA GLY A 851 -6.75 14.52 -7.61
C GLY A 851 -7.24 13.19 -7.03
N ASP A 852 -7.06 12.92 -5.73
CA ASP A 852 -7.48 11.67 -5.06
C ASP A 852 -7.83 11.92 -3.58
N LEU A 853 -8.62 12.96 -3.28
CA LEU A 853 -9.07 13.20 -1.92
C LEU A 853 -10.11 12.15 -1.50
N LYS A 854 -9.83 11.44 -0.40
CA LYS A 854 -10.67 10.41 0.21
C LYS A 854 -10.32 10.21 1.68
N ALA A 855 -11.16 9.49 2.43
CA ALA A 855 -10.97 9.31 3.87
C ALA A 855 -9.68 8.57 4.22
N GLU A 856 -9.18 7.71 3.34
CA GLU A 856 -7.92 6.97 3.50
C GLU A 856 -6.69 7.88 3.33
N ASN A 857 -6.82 8.98 2.59
CA ASN A 857 -5.76 9.97 2.34
C ASN A 857 -5.80 11.14 3.33
N ILE A 858 -6.65 11.07 4.35
CA ILE A 858 -6.63 11.98 5.50
C ILE A 858 -6.15 11.19 6.73
N VAL A 859 -5.06 11.64 7.35
CA VAL A 859 -4.44 10.95 8.50
C VAL A 859 -4.64 11.74 9.79
N TRP A 860 -4.77 11.03 10.91
CA TRP A 860 -5.02 11.62 12.23
C TRP A 860 -3.82 11.46 13.17
N PHE A 861 -3.47 12.55 13.85
CA PHE A 861 -2.46 12.59 14.91
C PHE A 861 -3.12 12.99 16.23
N PRO A 862 -2.98 12.21 17.32
CA PRO A 862 -3.51 12.58 18.64
C PRO A 862 -2.85 13.83 19.21
N SER A 863 -1.59 14.07 18.86
CA SER A 863 -0.83 15.25 19.23
C SER A 863 0.17 15.57 18.10
N TYR A 864 0.31 16.85 17.77
CA TYR A 864 1.20 17.32 16.71
C TYR A 864 1.77 18.69 17.10
N PRO A 865 3.03 19.03 16.74
CA PRO A 865 3.59 20.34 17.07
C PRO A 865 2.70 21.48 16.57
N GLY A 866 2.34 22.41 17.46
CA GLY A 866 1.46 23.54 17.13
C GLY A 866 -0.03 23.24 17.18
N CYS A 867 -0.44 21.99 17.45
CA CYS A 867 -1.84 21.65 17.72
C CYS A 867 -2.18 21.95 19.19
N THR A 868 -3.28 22.66 19.41
CA THR A 868 -3.81 22.97 20.76
C THR A 868 -5.07 22.16 21.10
N ASP A 869 -5.67 21.48 20.12
CA ASP A 869 -6.88 20.69 20.32
C ASP A 869 -6.56 19.32 20.94
N SER A 870 -7.29 18.97 22.00
CA SER A 870 -7.15 17.71 22.75
C SER A 870 -7.53 16.46 21.95
N ASP A 871 -8.35 16.63 20.92
CA ASP A 871 -8.84 15.58 20.03
C ASP A 871 -7.92 15.28 18.85
N GLY A 872 -6.75 15.94 18.79
CA GLY A 872 -5.76 15.77 17.74
C GLY A 872 -6.05 16.57 16.47
N ILE A 873 -5.33 16.26 15.40
CA ILE A 873 -5.38 16.99 14.13
C ILE A 873 -5.43 16.05 12.92
N LEU A 874 -6.17 16.45 11.88
CA LEU A 874 -6.27 15.77 10.58
C LEU A 874 -5.34 16.43 9.56
N GLN A 875 -4.57 15.63 8.83
CA GLN A 875 -3.66 16.11 7.79
C GLN A 875 -3.93 15.41 6.45
N ILE A 876 -3.88 16.18 5.36
CA ILE A 876 -3.89 15.66 3.99
C ILE A 876 -2.55 14.99 3.69
N THR A 877 -2.59 13.77 3.15
CA THR A 877 -1.42 13.01 2.67
C THR A 877 -1.59 12.58 1.21
N ASP A 878 -0.57 11.92 0.67
CA ASP A 878 -0.52 11.35 -0.68
C ASP A 878 -0.69 12.36 -1.82
N LEU A 879 0.31 13.23 -1.94
CA LEU A 879 0.43 14.17 -3.03
C LEU A 879 0.98 13.53 -4.33
N GLY A 880 1.19 12.21 -4.36
CA GLY A 880 1.80 11.48 -5.48
C GLY A 880 0.91 11.35 -6.73
N LEU A 881 -0.39 11.66 -6.60
CA LEU A 881 -1.33 11.78 -7.72
C LEU A 881 -1.61 13.24 -8.12
N ALA A 882 -0.91 14.20 -7.51
CA ALA A 882 -1.06 15.60 -7.85
C ALA A 882 -0.58 15.86 -9.28
N SER A 883 -1.53 16.07 -10.20
CA SER A 883 -1.22 16.30 -11.60
C SER A 883 -0.89 17.77 -11.85
N LEU A 884 0.37 18.07 -12.17
CA LEU A 884 0.79 19.38 -12.66
C LEU A 884 0.36 19.51 -14.12
N HIS A 885 -0.78 20.16 -14.36
CA HIS A 885 -1.29 20.33 -15.72
C HIS A 885 -0.70 21.54 -16.42
N SER A 886 -0.13 21.32 -17.61
CA SER A 886 0.04 22.37 -18.61
C SER A 886 -1.33 22.79 -19.15
N ILE A 887 -1.50 24.07 -19.53
CA ILE A 887 -2.76 24.63 -20.07
C ILE A 887 -3.30 23.93 -21.34
N GLY A 888 -2.60 22.93 -21.91
CA GLY A 888 -2.98 22.31 -23.20
C GLY A 888 -2.90 20.78 -23.34
N SER A 889 -2.65 19.99 -22.30
CA SER A 889 -2.56 18.52 -22.47
C SER A 889 -3.79 17.80 -21.93
N VAL A 890 -4.68 17.39 -22.86
CA VAL A 890 -5.63 16.29 -22.65
C VAL A 890 -4.80 15.00 -22.65
N SER A 891 -4.25 14.60 -21.50
CA SER A 891 -3.55 13.34 -21.40
C SER A 891 -4.57 12.21 -21.25
N ASN A 892 -4.90 11.59 -22.39
CA ASN A 892 -5.63 10.32 -22.56
C ASN A 892 -4.87 9.10 -21.96
N GLY A 893 -4.34 9.24 -20.75
CA GLY A 893 -3.77 8.13 -19.99
C GLY A 893 -4.84 7.59 -19.05
N ASP A 894 -5.48 6.50 -19.44
CA ASP A 894 -6.50 5.81 -18.65
C ASP A 894 -5.93 5.43 -17.27
N PRO A 895 -6.45 5.95 -16.15
CA PRO A 895 -6.07 5.53 -14.80
C PRO A 895 -6.83 4.24 -14.43
N ALA A 896 -6.81 3.24 -15.32
CA ALA A 896 -7.55 1.98 -15.19
C ALA A 896 -6.92 0.98 -14.20
N GLY A 897 -5.81 1.33 -13.54
CA GLY A 897 -5.09 0.45 -12.60
C GLY A 897 -5.28 0.75 -11.11
N MET A 898 -6.26 1.57 -10.70
CA MET A 898 -6.44 1.91 -9.28
C MET A 898 -7.34 0.90 -8.55
N LEU A 899 -6.74 0.05 -7.73
CA LEU A 899 -7.39 -0.63 -6.60
C LEU A 899 -7.72 0.38 -5.48
N GLY A 900 -8.56 1.37 -5.80
CA GLY A 900 -9.05 2.37 -4.87
C GLY A 900 -10.50 2.72 -5.18
N THR A 901 -11.34 2.85 -4.16
CA THR A 901 -12.78 3.08 -4.30
C THR A 901 -13.04 4.31 -5.15
N LYS A 902 -13.69 4.13 -6.31
CA LYS A 902 -14.01 5.22 -7.26
C LYS A 902 -15.07 6.19 -6.71
N THR A 903 -15.59 5.93 -5.52
CA THR A 903 -16.69 6.60 -4.80
C THR A 903 -16.63 8.13 -4.82
N TYR A 904 -15.49 8.74 -4.49
CA TYR A 904 -15.35 10.20 -4.36
C TYR A 904 -15.06 10.92 -5.70
N ARG A 905 -15.08 10.21 -6.84
CA ARG A 905 -14.80 10.82 -8.14
C ARG A 905 -16.02 11.60 -8.65
N PRO A 906 -15.84 12.79 -9.25
CA PRO A 906 -16.91 13.51 -9.94
C PRO A 906 -17.23 12.87 -11.31
N PRO A 907 -18.41 13.18 -11.89
CA PRO A 907 -18.80 12.68 -13.22
C PRO A 907 -17.96 13.26 -14.38
N ASP A 908 -17.13 14.28 -14.12
CA ASP A 908 -16.40 15.07 -15.12
C ASP A 908 -15.57 14.22 -16.09
N ASN A 909 -14.91 13.17 -15.58
CA ASN A 909 -14.06 12.28 -16.38
C ASN A 909 -14.89 11.48 -17.40
N HIS A 910 -16.04 10.98 -16.98
CA HIS A 910 -16.96 10.22 -17.85
C HIS A 910 -17.68 11.14 -18.86
N ARG A 911 -17.69 12.45 -18.61
CA ARG A 911 -18.28 13.46 -19.50
C ARG A 911 -17.27 14.11 -20.46
N ASN A 912 -16.02 13.63 -20.52
CA ASN A 912 -14.92 14.22 -21.30
C ASN A 912 -14.70 15.71 -21.00
N LEU A 913 -15.04 16.16 -19.79
CA LEU A 913 -14.81 17.54 -19.37
C LEU A 913 -13.35 17.72 -18.93
N ARG A 914 -12.82 18.94 -19.09
CA ARG A 914 -11.47 19.27 -18.63
C ARG A 914 -11.39 19.13 -17.12
N ILE A 915 -10.56 18.19 -16.65
CA ILE A 915 -10.25 18.01 -15.23
C ILE A 915 -9.63 19.30 -14.70
N SER A 916 -10.19 19.84 -13.61
CA SER A 916 -9.77 21.09 -12.99
C SER A 916 -9.64 20.95 -11.47
N ARG A 917 -9.23 22.02 -10.78
CA ARG A 917 -9.22 22.09 -9.31
C ARG A 917 -10.59 21.80 -8.68
N LYS A 918 -11.69 22.06 -9.42
CA LYS A 918 -13.08 21.76 -9.02
C LYS A 918 -13.35 20.26 -8.87
N TRP A 919 -12.45 19.41 -9.34
CA TRP A 919 -12.44 17.98 -9.07
C TRP A 919 -12.32 17.71 -7.56
N ASP A 920 -11.33 18.32 -6.92
CA ASP A 920 -11.04 18.12 -5.50
C ASP A 920 -12.18 18.63 -4.62
N LEU A 921 -12.93 19.65 -5.06
CA LEU A 921 -14.06 20.22 -4.33
C LEU A 921 -15.26 19.26 -4.29
N TRP A 922 -15.50 18.51 -5.36
CA TRP A 922 -16.49 17.43 -5.35
C TRP A 922 -16.07 16.34 -4.37
N SER A 923 -14.82 15.86 -4.47
CA SER A 923 -14.31 14.79 -3.61
C SER A 923 -14.32 15.19 -2.13
N LEU A 924 -13.96 16.43 -1.82
CA LEU A 924 -14.03 16.99 -0.47
C LEU A 924 -15.49 17.12 0.03
N GLY A 925 -16.44 17.43 -0.86
CA GLY A 925 -17.87 17.49 -0.52
C GLY A 925 -18.43 16.12 -0.15
N CYS A 926 -18.11 15.11 -0.95
CA CYS A 926 -18.44 13.71 -0.63
C CYS A 926 -17.82 13.26 0.71
N LEU A 927 -16.56 13.63 0.96
CA LEU A 927 -15.87 13.35 2.23
C LEU A 927 -16.57 14.02 3.42
N TYR A 928 -16.92 15.30 3.31
CA TYR A 928 -17.60 16.02 4.39
C TYR A 928 -19.00 15.47 4.64
N LEU A 929 -19.72 15.02 3.61
CA LEU A 929 -21.02 14.39 3.79
C LEU A 929 -20.93 13.07 4.57
N GLU A 930 -19.90 12.25 4.32
CA GLU A 930 -19.64 11.08 5.15
C GLU A 930 -19.21 11.45 6.57
N PHE A 931 -18.42 12.50 6.74
CA PHE A 931 -18.03 12.99 8.06
C PHE A 931 -19.27 13.42 8.87
N ILE A 932 -20.20 14.17 8.28
CA ILE A 932 -21.47 14.54 8.92
C ILE A 932 -22.30 13.30 9.23
N THR A 933 -22.35 12.33 8.31
CA THR A 933 -23.01 11.04 8.55
C THR A 933 -22.45 10.34 9.78
N TRP A 934 -21.12 10.33 9.96
CA TRP A 934 -20.50 9.79 11.16
C TRP A 934 -20.88 10.57 12.42
N ILE A 935 -20.82 11.90 12.39
CA ILE A 935 -21.18 12.76 13.53
C ILE A 935 -22.62 12.51 13.99
N VAL A 936 -23.56 12.42 13.05
CA VAL A 936 -25.00 12.33 13.34
C VAL A 936 -25.41 10.88 13.65
N LEU A 937 -25.03 9.92 12.80
CA LEU A 937 -25.56 8.56 12.80
C LEU A 937 -24.53 7.48 13.17
N GLY A 938 -23.24 7.80 13.22
CA GLY A 938 -22.15 6.85 13.50
C GLY A 938 -21.59 6.16 12.26
N PHE A 939 -20.62 5.25 12.47
CA PHE A 939 -19.88 4.61 11.38
C PHE A 939 -20.73 3.62 10.56
N ASP A 940 -21.63 2.86 11.18
CA ASP A 940 -22.47 1.89 10.46
C ASP A 940 -23.35 2.56 9.41
N ALA A 941 -23.77 3.80 9.67
CA ALA A 941 -24.55 4.61 8.75
C ALA A 941 -23.74 5.03 7.50
N ILE A 942 -22.42 5.17 7.60
CA ILE A 942 -21.57 5.38 6.41
C ILE A 942 -21.61 4.15 5.50
N VAL A 943 -21.59 2.95 6.08
CA VAL A 943 -21.68 1.69 5.32
C VAL A 943 -23.05 1.55 4.67
N GLU A 944 -24.12 1.81 5.43
CA GLU A 944 -25.50 1.85 4.92
C GLU A 944 -25.62 2.84 3.76
N PHE A 945 -25.03 4.04 3.90
CA PHE A 945 -25.07 5.06 2.86
C PHE A 945 -24.38 4.60 1.57
N ALA A 946 -23.25 3.90 1.67
CA ALA A 946 -22.55 3.34 0.51
C ALA A 946 -23.38 2.26 -0.20
N GLU A 947 -24.06 1.41 0.56
CA GLU A 947 -24.93 0.36 0.00
C GLU A 947 -26.15 0.93 -0.74
N LEU A 948 -26.80 1.94 -0.16
CA LEU A 948 -27.92 2.63 -0.80
C LEU A 948 -27.52 3.29 -2.11
N ARG A 949 -26.33 3.92 -2.15
CA ARG A 949 -25.79 4.44 -3.41
C ARG A 949 -25.55 3.30 -4.38
N GLY A 950 -24.82 2.26 -4.00
CA GLY A 950 -24.48 1.12 -4.87
C GLY A 950 -25.71 0.45 -5.51
N ALA A 951 -26.80 0.29 -4.75
CA ALA A 951 -28.04 -0.35 -5.21
C ALA A 951 -28.74 0.36 -6.39
N GLU A 952 -28.44 1.65 -6.65
CA GLU A 952 -28.98 2.39 -7.80
C GLU A 952 -28.23 2.16 -9.12
N GLY A 953 -27.08 1.48 -9.09
CA GLY A 953 -26.39 1.03 -10.31
C GLY A 953 -27.13 -0.18 -10.90
N GLY A 954 -27.67 -0.07 -12.13
CA GLY A 954 -28.49 -1.12 -12.74
C GLY A 954 -27.80 -2.49 -12.92
N GLU A 955 -28.60 -3.53 -13.19
CA GLU A 955 -28.23 -4.96 -13.26
C GLU A 955 -27.17 -5.35 -14.32
N THR A 956 -26.68 -4.41 -15.12
CA THR A 956 -25.77 -4.65 -16.26
C THR A 956 -24.33 -4.20 -16.05
N ASP A 957 -24.01 -3.50 -14.96
CA ASP A 957 -22.63 -3.14 -14.64
C ASP A 957 -22.06 -4.19 -13.66
N GLU A 958 -21.11 -5.00 -14.12
CA GLU A 958 -20.47 -6.07 -13.33
C GLU A 958 -19.67 -5.54 -12.12
N PHE A 959 -19.69 -4.22 -11.89
CA PHE A 959 -19.27 -3.56 -10.66
C PHE A 959 -20.34 -2.55 -10.27
N SER A 960 -21.09 -2.82 -9.20
CA SER A 960 -21.97 -1.81 -8.57
C SER A 960 -21.07 -0.73 -7.95
N GLU A 961 -20.78 0.33 -8.72
CA GLU A 961 -19.97 1.45 -8.27
C GLU A 961 -20.85 2.45 -7.50
N ASP A 962 -20.52 2.71 -6.23
CA ASP A 962 -21.30 3.47 -5.25
C ASP A 962 -21.18 5.01 -5.38
N TYR A 963 -21.15 5.50 -6.63
CA TYR A 963 -21.01 6.93 -6.94
C TYR A 963 -22.09 7.82 -6.32
N PHE A 964 -21.76 9.10 -6.13
CA PHE A 964 -22.71 10.13 -5.70
C PHE A 964 -23.61 10.68 -6.81
N TYR A 965 -23.37 10.31 -8.07
CA TYR A 965 -24.11 10.80 -9.25
C TYR A 965 -24.82 9.65 -10.00
N THR A 966 -25.88 10.00 -10.72
CA THR A 966 -26.71 9.07 -11.51
C THR A 966 -25.93 8.47 -12.68
N THR A 967 -26.28 7.27 -13.14
CA THR A 967 -25.60 6.59 -14.24
C THR A 967 -25.62 7.37 -15.56
N ASP A 968 -26.61 8.25 -15.76
CA ASP A 968 -26.69 9.16 -16.91
C ASP A 968 -25.80 10.41 -16.80
N LEU A 969 -25.10 10.58 -15.66
CA LEU A 969 -24.15 11.66 -15.35
C LEU A 969 -24.78 13.05 -15.27
N ARG A 970 -26.11 13.14 -15.14
CA ARG A 970 -26.86 14.41 -15.22
C ARG A 970 -27.29 14.96 -13.86
N ASP A 971 -27.40 14.11 -12.85
CA ASP A 971 -27.90 14.52 -11.53
C ASP A 971 -27.15 13.80 -10.40
N VAL A 972 -27.29 14.33 -9.18
CA VAL A 972 -26.90 13.65 -7.95
C VAL A 972 -27.91 12.53 -7.67
N ARG A 973 -27.44 11.38 -7.21
CA ARG A 973 -28.29 10.20 -6.97
C ARG A 973 -29.46 10.51 -6.03
N PRO A 974 -30.68 10.01 -6.30
CA PRO A 974 -31.82 10.13 -5.38
C PRO A 974 -31.50 9.66 -3.95
N SER A 975 -30.75 8.56 -3.78
CA SER A 975 -30.28 8.06 -2.48
C SER A 975 -29.44 9.09 -1.73
N VAL A 976 -28.57 9.84 -2.41
CA VAL A 976 -27.79 10.92 -1.78
C VAL A 976 -28.69 12.04 -1.30
N LYS A 977 -29.67 12.46 -2.12
CA LYS A 977 -30.63 13.50 -1.74
C LYS A 977 -31.49 13.05 -0.55
N ALA A 978 -32.02 11.83 -0.60
CA ALA A 978 -32.80 11.23 0.48
C ALA A 978 -31.97 11.07 1.78
N TRP A 979 -30.68 10.74 1.65
CA TRP A 979 -29.77 10.64 2.79
C TRP A 979 -29.53 11.98 3.45
N VAL A 980 -29.33 13.05 2.66
CA VAL A 980 -29.21 14.42 3.18
C VAL A 980 -30.49 14.86 3.90
N THR A 981 -31.66 14.53 3.35
CA THR A 981 -32.95 14.78 4.03
C THR A 981 -33.04 14.05 5.36
N ARG A 982 -32.66 12.77 5.40
CA ARG A 982 -32.61 11.98 6.64
C ARG A 982 -31.66 12.62 7.67
N LEU A 983 -30.50 13.10 7.24
CA LEU A 983 -29.55 13.79 8.12
C LEU A 983 -30.08 15.13 8.61
N SER A 984 -30.79 15.90 7.77
CA SER A 984 -31.31 17.22 8.15
C SER A 984 -32.52 17.17 9.08
N GLU A 985 -33.32 16.09 9.01
CA GLU A 985 -34.50 15.86 9.87
C GLU A 985 -34.16 15.18 11.20
N ASP A 986 -32.95 14.63 11.36
CA ASP A 986 -32.53 14.00 12.62
C ASP A 986 -32.38 15.06 13.74
N GLU A 987 -32.89 14.77 14.93
CA GLU A 987 -32.83 15.66 16.10
C GLU A 987 -31.39 16.06 16.47
N ARG A 988 -30.42 15.22 16.10
CA ARG A 988 -28.99 15.44 16.30
C ARG A 988 -28.37 16.46 15.34
N CYS A 989 -29.10 16.89 14.30
CA CYS A 989 -28.61 17.82 13.30
C CYS A 989 -28.76 19.27 13.74
N SER A 990 -27.71 19.83 14.33
CA SER A 990 -27.66 21.23 14.77
C SER A 990 -27.71 22.23 13.62
N ASP A 991 -28.02 23.50 13.94
CA ASP A 991 -28.12 24.57 12.93
C ASP A 991 -26.82 24.68 12.12
N MET A 992 -25.68 24.48 12.79
CA MET A 992 -24.37 24.40 12.14
C MET A 992 -24.26 23.24 11.14
N LEU A 993 -24.65 22.02 11.53
CA LEU A 993 -24.57 20.85 10.64
C LEU A 993 -25.49 21.01 9.43
N TYR A 994 -26.64 21.66 9.60
CA TYR A 994 -27.55 21.96 8.52
C TYR A 994 -27.01 23.00 7.54
N ASP A 995 -26.43 24.09 8.04
CA ASP A 995 -25.80 25.10 7.17
C ASP A 995 -24.61 24.50 6.40
N LEU A 996 -23.86 23.59 7.04
CA LEU A 996 -22.81 22.83 6.39
C LEU A 996 -23.35 21.85 5.32
N LEU A 997 -24.45 21.14 5.58
CA LEU A 997 -25.13 20.31 4.57
C LEU A 997 -25.61 21.14 3.37
N CYS A 998 -26.16 22.33 3.63
CA CYS A 998 -26.54 23.28 2.60
C CYS A 998 -25.35 23.69 1.73
N LEU A 999 -24.23 24.05 2.35
CA LEU A 999 -22.99 24.37 1.66
C LEU A 999 -22.51 23.21 0.76
N ILE A 1000 -22.46 22.00 1.31
CA ILE A 1000 -22.03 20.80 0.59
C ILE A 1000 -22.91 20.55 -0.64
N MET A 1001 -24.22 20.54 -0.48
CA MET A 1001 -25.14 20.18 -1.57
C MET A 1001 -25.33 21.30 -2.58
N ARG A 1002 -25.32 22.57 -2.14
CA ARG A 1002 -25.60 23.71 -3.02
C ARG A 1002 -24.37 24.19 -3.76
N GLU A 1003 -23.17 24.04 -3.18
CA GLU A 1003 -21.95 24.61 -3.75
C GLU A 1003 -20.79 23.62 -3.94
N MET A 1004 -20.79 22.41 -3.34
CA MET A 1004 -19.69 21.43 -3.53
C MET A 1004 -20.07 20.27 -4.45
N ILE A 1005 -21.15 19.54 -4.13
CA ILE A 1005 -21.64 18.38 -4.89
C ILE A 1005 -22.55 18.85 -6.03
N ARG A 1006 -21.96 19.57 -6.99
CA ARG A 1006 -22.65 20.08 -8.19
C ARG A 1006 -22.18 19.35 -9.45
N ILE A 1007 -23.12 18.93 -10.29
CA ILE A 1007 -22.80 18.15 -11.50
C ILE A 1007 -21.93 18.97 -12.46
N GLU A 1008 -22.24 20.25 -12.65
CA GLU A 1008 -21.44 21.15 -13.49
C GLU A 1008 -20.25 21.74 -12.70
N PRO A 1009 -18.99 21.55 -13.15
CA PRO A 1009 -17.81 22.03 -12.42
C PRO A 1009 -17.77 23.55 -12.19
N LYS A 1010 -18.37 24.32 -13.11
CA LYS A 1010 -18.47 25.78 -13.03
C LYS A 1010 -19.35 26.27 -11.87
N ASP A 1011 -20.31 25.45 -11.44
CA ASP A 1011 -21.24 25.77 -10.37
C ASP A 1011 -20.68 25.36 -9.00
N ARG A 1012 -19.55 24.64 -8.97
CA ARG A 1012 -18.86 24.28 -7.72
C ARG A 1012 -18.11 25.49 -7.18
N ILE A 1013 -18.07 25.66 -5.87
CA ILE A 1013 -17.26 26.61 -5.12
C ILE A 1013 -15.76 26.43 -5.42
N ASP A 1014 -14.92 27.44 -5.22
CA ASP A 1014 -13.47 27.28 -5.22
C ASP A 1014 -12.93 27.08 -3.79
N SER A 1015 -11.69 26.60 -3.67
CA SER A 1015 -11.11 26.24 -2.37
C SER A 1015 -10.89 27.42 -1.44
N GLN A 1016 -10.61 28.62 -1.98
CA GLN A 1016 -10.42 29.83 -1.18
C GLN A 1016 -11.78 30.30 -0.62
N GLN A 1017 -12.81 30.35 -1.46
CA GLN A 1017 -14.16 30.71 -1.06
C GLN A 1017 -14.76 29.69 -0.09
N LEU A 1018 -14.50 28.39 -0.30
CA LEU A 1018 -14.90 27.34 0.64
C LEU A 1018 -14.27 27.54 2.01
N HIS A 1019 -12.96 27.78 2.05
CA HIS A 1019 -12.27 28.03 3.31
C HIS A 1019 -12.85 29.27 4.02
N TYR A 1020 -13.15 30.34 3.30
CA TYR A 1020 -13.79 31.54 3.86
C TYR A 1020 -15.20 31.27 4.42
N GLN A 1021 -16.04 30.53 3.70
CA GLN A 1021 -17.38 30.19 4.21
C GLN A 1021 -17.30 29.26 5.44
N LEU A 1022 -16.39 28.29 5.46
CA LEU A 1022 -16.17 27.43 6.63
C LEU A 1022 -15.63 28.21 7.84
N LEU A 1023 -14.77 29.21 7.62
CA LEU A 1023 -14.33 30.13 8.68
C LEU A 1023 -15.51 30.91 9.27
N ASN A 1024 -16.42 31.43 8.43
CA ASN A 1024 -17.61 32.12 8.93
C ASN A 1024 -18.51 31.20 9.77
N LEU A 1025 -18.71 29.95 9.33
CA LEU A 1025 -19.45 28.95 10.13
C LEU A 1025 -18.73 28.66 11.46
N LEU A 1026 -17.40 28.60 11.45
CA LEU A 1026 -16.59 28.36 12.63
C LEU A 1026 -16.64 29.53 13.62
N GLU A 1027 -16.52 30.77 13.15
CA GLU A 1027 -16.65 31.97 14.00
C GLU A 1027 -18.04 32.06 14.64
N GLN A 1028 -19.09 31.71 13.89
CA GLN A 1028 -20.45 31.63 14.42
C GLN A 1028 -20.60 30.50 15.47
N ALA A 1029 -19.98 29.35 15.22
CA ALA A 1029 -19.96 28.23 16.16
C ALA A 1029 -19.21 28.52 17.46
N GLU A 1030 -18.09 29.24 17.38
CA GLU A 1030 -17.30 29.64 18.55
C GLU A 1030 -17.97 30.75 19.37
N SER A 1031 -18.70 31.66 18.71
CA SER A 1031 -19.41 32.77 19.36
C SER A 1031 -20.78 32.39 19.91
N ASN A 1032 -21.44 31.37 19.35
CA ASN A 1032 -22.78 30.94 19.75
C ASN A 1032 -22.89 29.42 19.96
N GLY A 1033 -22.74 28.97 21.20
CA GLY A 1033 -22.87 27.55 21.55
C GLY A 1033 -24.22 26.93 21.21
N THR A 1034 -25.31 27.71 21.08
CA THR A 1034 -26.62 27.17 20.67
C THR A 1034 -26.65 26.76 19.21
N TYR A 1035 -25.85 27.37 18.34
CA TYR A 1035 -25.72 27.02 16.93
C TYR A 1035 -25.17 25.59 16.72
N LEU A 1036 -24.39 25.10 17.68
CA LEU A 1036 -23.81 23.75 17.66
C LEU A 1036 -24.73 22.67 18.22
N VAL A 1037 -25.81 23.03 18.93
CA VAL A 1037 -26.61 22.09 19.72
C VAL A 1037 -28.09 22.12 19.33
N ARG A 1038 -28.62 23.26 18.90
CA ARG A 1038 -30.06 23.44 18.67
C ARG A 1038 -30.42 23.11 17.22
N ALA A 1039 -31.57 22.43 17.06
CA ALA A 1039 -32.28 22.36 15.80
C ALA A 1039 -33.44 23.37 15.78
N SER A 1040 -33.31 24.42 14.96
CA SER A 1040 -34.39 25.38 14.69
C SER A 1040 -35.33 24.84 13.60
N GLU A 1041 -36.50 25.47 13.38
CA GLU A 1041 -37.34 25.14 12.22
C GLU A 1041 -36.64 25.57 10.91
N ARG A 1042 -36.55 24.67 9.93
CA ARG A 1042 -35.80 24.88 8.69
C ARG A 1042 -36.56 24.36 7.48
N SER A 1043 -36.18 24.87 6.30
CA SER A 1043 -36.72 24.37 5.02
C SER A 1043 -36.02 23.08 4.58
N PRO A 1044 -36.60 22.26 3.69
CA PRO A 1044 -35.89 21.16 3.04
C PRO A 1044 -34.67 21.67 2.23
N ILE A 1045 -33.58 20.91 2.20
CA ILE A 1045 -32.30 21.31 1.58
C ILE A 1045 -32.33 21.31 0.06
#